data_AF-A0A834MLS6-F1
#
_entry.id   AF-A0A834MLS6-F1
#
_cell.length_a   1.000
_cell.length_b   1.000
_cell.length_c   1.000
_cell.angle_alpha   90.00
_cell.angle_beta   90.00
_cell.angle_gamma   90.00
#
_symmetry.space_group_name_H-M   'P 1'
#
loop_
_entity.id
_entity.type
_entity.pdbx_description
1 polymer ?
#
loop_
_entity_poly.entity_id
_entity_poly.type
_entity_poly.pdbx_seq_one_letter_code
_entity_poly.pdbx_strand_id
1 'polypeptide(L)'
;MSANTTETIERGPGQPAFGPLRGADGEMIKNSPRDCYVTVQKTTMVILDRLQQVLQMESQISSHSDRSQFNDLQLLLCGTLQSVLRKVTPENALQISDAVMTALLTMFNSHKSGGVQEDAIMAVSTLTEFLGEDFLKYMVAFKPILYLGLKNHQKYQVISANRRIIEASSHKSSVFGDIGLSIGPEFKKYLEVLLATLAQASQAQVDRNDFDMIDYLNELREGVLDAYTGLIQGLKGDGNAPSPDVALLEPHIPFIVQFITVVAQDSEHSDGTIAIARSGANKRDAGPWSKIKNTAHQSAMQLGHQRVEEVKKPTGHRYSTSGYLFQKKRRIVARVQCHSIKDKCPIPTCDEPVMQPKQCCKTCPGDPIPDTIQDIIPRNAIDEEEKSSKHYAALLTGRSSLVLRNEFSKPQSDFNKNNVVATGRFSFHKKNLYYSFYISEKAARPHSLQFVDPQGNILEEFPLSHTGGYVNSIYQNASRKVCGVWKRMPRDYRKLLKQEKMYAVLLWGIKDQAEFTLSGQLMKHGALGTELLSSLLEPAPGSDSSAMMGTGGTAIVSTSTVMPSINVVIIFNGIFTPFETKNIPVNVTLSLDEKKQIVLQETVAVSKPASDINVINVSASVTQAQLRLLTRGHILLSISSVSKPEALKLSGNVITKATCELFQTVLSSASNTGNPDGVSGIAWLYINNAGSLIYNIQIDKLPPKENPPIITLIDVSTKRKTEVEDLTLHFHGDGWLNGTIDKLGPKVLDPLYSGDLSINVATRSESNLIRGKLVSKPVADARDSAAPILMKRENTSLPASVVGLAWISVDMDCHLHYDVSISGLGNDRKLELWMELYPMIAPGAPVIDKHLENFQGASVEGSPVEILSKDELNKLESGVSFLKVKARSEDQNSTVVILMATITKVPIPPTCRPYSPPDNYGLNPSYDDNPELVSTGECFFEERFYRAETSWVSSKNPCQMCFCQNGKTTCDTMTCPDMNCTEGKMVNVEGECCPVCMNNTISNRDTNGQKCLLNGKSYSPGIKFHPFLIPSGFDVCTQCYCDPLDFEIRCSRLNDNEKICCKNCNKKTYNINDPLSDDVGIPEISVKATGTEYSKKKDNFANKILAEGGCKNPSNPKKPFANGSEYHPFIDSLGEYKCVTCKCEKGTQICKRQVCDMATCKKMFDIKKKKEKVNNSDFCCSLKQCRKLRHKKKQNTTS
;
A
#
# COMPACT_ATOMS: atom_id res chain seq x y z
N MET A 1 -19.35 12.09 -52.61
CA MET A 1 -20.37 11.49 -51.72
C MET A 1 -21.37 10.57 -52.43
N SER A 2 -21.55 10.62 -53.75
CA SER A 2 -22.57 9.82 -54.47
C SER A 2 -22.12 8.44 -54.98
N ALA A 3 -20.83 8.09 -54.90
CA ALA A 3 -20.31 6.82 -55.46
C ALA A 3 -19.91 5.79 -54.38
N ASN A 4 -19.37 6.22 -53.23
CA ASN A 4 -18.87 5.29 -52.20
C ASN A 4 -19.94 4.72 -51.26
N THR A 5 -21.09 5.40 -51.12
CA THR A 5 -22.20 4.94 -50.26
C THR A 5 -23.13 3.97 -50.97
N THR A 6 -23.18 3.97 -52.31
CA THR A 6 -23.99 3.01 -53.09
C THR A 6 -23.27 1.67 -53.30
N GLU A 7 -21.95 1.66 -53.47
CA GLU A 7 -21.17 0.42 -53.64
C GLU A 7 -21.05 -0.43 -52.35
N THR A 8 -21.08 0.18 -51.17
CA THR A 8 -21.04 -0.52 -49.88
C THR A 8 -22.36 -1.25 -49.57
N ILE A 9 -23.42 -0.82 -50.25
CA ILE A 9 -24.79 -1.23 -50.02
C ILE A 9 -25.13 -2.44 -50.94
N GLU A 10 -24.46 -2.69 -52.07
CA GLU A 10 -24.79 -3.79 -53.01
C GLU A 10 -24.24 -5.21 -52.69
N ARG A 11 -23.54 -5.45 -51.57
CA ARG A 11 -22.94 -6.78 -51.31
C ARG A 11 -23.91 -7.80 -50.71
N GLY A 12 -24.08 -8.94 -51.40
CA GLY A 12 -24.96 -10.05 -51.01
C GLY A 12 -24.50 -10.84 -49.77
N PRO A 13 -25.38 -11.71 -49.23
CA PRO A 13 -25.17 -12.38 -47.94
C PRO A 13 -24.12 -13.48 -48.08
N GLY A 14 -22.92 -13.28 -47.50
CA GLY A 14 -21.88 -14.32 -47.49
C GLY A 14 -20.42 -13.92 -47.22
N GLN A 15 -20.11 -12.68 -46.81
CA GLN A 15 -18.71 -12.28 -46.52
C GLN A 15 -18.53 -11.65 -45.12
N PRO A 16 -17.50 -12.03 -44.35
CA PRO A 16 -17.29 -11.55 -42.98
C PRO A 16 -16.39 -10.29 -42.98
N ALA A 17 -16.99 -9.11 -43.10
CA ALA A 17 -16.28 -7.84 -42.86
C ALA A 17 -17.26 -6.68 -42.56
N PHE A 18 -17.99 -6.73 -41.45
CA PHE A 18 -18.94 -5.66 -41.06
C PHE A 18 -18.44 -4.71 -39.95
N GLY A 19 -17.29 -4.99 -39.31
CA GLY A 19 -16.79 -4.22 -38.16
C GLY A 19 -16.35 -2.77 -38.43
N PRO A 20 -15.48 -2.48 -39.41
CA PRO A 20 -14.91 -1.13 -39.58
C PRO A 20 -15.85 -0.14 -40.26
N LEU A 21 -17.01 -0.59 -40.75
CA LEU A 21 -18.00 0.24 -41.45
C LEU A 21 -19.14 0.75 -40.55
N ARG A 22 -19.25 0.24 -39.31
CA ARG A 22 -20.32 0.63 -38.35
C ARG A 22 -20.35 2.12 -38.03
N GLY A 23 -19.19 2.79 -38.05
CA GLY A 23 -19.08 4.22 -37.76
C GLY A 23 -19.00 5.12 -38.99
N ALA A 24 -18.42 4.65 -40.10
CA ALA A 24 -18.03 5.52 -41.22
C ALA A 24 -19.23 6.20 -41.89
N ASP A 25 -20.30 5.46 -42.23
CA ASP A 25 -21.47 6.03 -42.92
C ASP A 25 -22.32 6.92 -42.00
N GLY A 26 -22.54 6.49 -40.75
CA GLY A 26 -23.27 7.28 -39.75
C GLY A 26 -22.56 8.59 -39.40
N GLU A 27 -21.24 8.55 -39.26
CA GLU A 27 -20.42 9.70 -38.93
C GLU A 27 -20.25 10.67 -40.12
N MET A 28 -20.24 10.15 -41.36
CA MET A 28 -20.32 10.97 -42.57
C MET A 28 -21.65 11.71 -42.70
N ILE A 29 -22.77 11.06 -42.36
CA ILE A 29 -24.11 11.71 -42.37
C ILE A 29 -24.18 12.77 -41.26
N LYS A 30 -23.74 12.44 -40.05
CA LYS A 30 -23.72 13.36 -38.90
C LYS A 30 -22.92 14.63 -39.18
N ASN A 31 -21.72 14.48 -39.76
CA ASN A 31 -20.79 15.57 -40.05
C ASN A 31 -20.97 16.21 -41.44
N SER A 32 -22.07 15.92 -42.14
CA SER A 32 -22.33 16.48 -43.47
C SER A 32 -22.67 17.99 -43.42
N PRO A 33 -22.15 18.80 -44.36
CA PRO A 33 -22.52 20.22 -44.50
C PRO A 33 -23.94 20.38 -45.06
N ARG A 34 -24.55 21.57 -44.89
CA ARG A 34 -25.99 21.81 -45.19
C ARG A 34 -26.36 21.64 -46.67
N ASP A 35 -25.42 21.89 -47.57
CA ASP A 35 -25.54 21.68 -49.02
C ASP A 35 -25.66 20.20 -49.42
N CYS A 36 -25.26 19.28 -48.54
CA CYS A 36 -25.39 17.83 -48.73
C CYS A 36 -26.77 17.28 -48.30
N TYR A 37 -27.69 18.12 -47.82
CA TYR A 37 -28.99 17.69 -47.26
C TYR A 37 -29.84 16.88 -48.25
N VAL A 38 -29.84 17.27 -49.53
CA VAL A 38 -30.58 16.55 -50.60
C VAL A 38 -30.03 15.13 -50.80
N THR A 39 -28.72 14.94 -50.66
CA THR A 39 -28.09 13.62 -50.72
C THR A 39 -28.42 12.80 -49.48
N VAL A 40 -28.35 13.41 -48.29
CA VAL A 40 -28.74 12.77 -47.02
C VAL A 40 -30.20 12.31 -47.06
N GLN A 41 -31.11 13.11 -47.62
CA GLN A 41 -32.52 12.76 -47.77
C GLN A 41 -32.73 11.54 -48.69
N LYS A 42 -32.03 11.49 -49.83
CA LYS A 42 -32.08 10.31 -50.73
C LYS A 42 -31.53 9.06 -50.06
N THR A 43 -30.39 9.18 -49.37
CA THR A 43 -29.77 8.07 -48.64
C THR A 43 -30.66 7.58 -47.49
N THR A 44 -31.40 8.48 -46.83
CA THR A 44 -32.36 8.14 -45.77
C THR A 44 -33.46 7.19 -46.27
N MET A 45 -34.04 7.48 -47.44
CA MET A 45 -35.08 6.61 -48.02
C MET A 45 -34.55 5.22 -48.39
N VAL A 46 -33.31 5.13 -48.85
CA VAL A 46 -32.63 3.84 -49.15
C VAL A 46 -32.37 3.03 -47.88
N ILE A 47 -31.96 3.69 -46.79
CA ILE A 47 -31.74 3.03 -45.49
C ILE A 47 -33.06 2.48 -44.93
N LEU A 48 -34.17 3.22 -45.07
CA LEU A 48 -35.49 2.79 -44.61
C LEU A 48 -36.02 1.58 -45.39
N ASP A 49 -35.88 1.59 -46.72
CA ASP A 49 -36.29 0.45 -47.57
C ASP A 49 -35.51 -0.82 -47.22
N ARG A 50 -34.20 -0.69 -46.94
CA ARG A 50 -33.36 -1.81 -46.51
C ARG A 50 -33.68 -2.31 -45.11
N LEU A 51 -34.00 -1.41 -44.19
CA LEU A 51 -34.46 -1.80 -42.86
C LEU A 51 -35.72 -2.68 -42.98
N GLN A 52 -36.66 -2.33 -43.86
CA GLN A 52 -37.86 -3.13 -44.09
C GLN A 52 -37.56 -4.49 -44.74
N GLN A 53 -36.66 -4.54 -45.75
CA GLN A 53 -36.24 -5.79 -46.38
C GLN A 53 -35.58 -6.75 -45.39
N VAL A 54 -34.71 -6.23 -44.53
CA VAL A 54 -34.03 -7.02 -43.50
C VAL A 54 -35.02 -7.59 -42.49
N LEU A 55 -36.03 -6.82 -42.08
CA LEU A 55 -37.07 -7.34 -41.18
C LEU A 55 -37.90 -8.47 -41.81
N GLN A 56 -38.06 -8.48 -43.14
CA GLN A 56 -38.76 -9.55 -43.86
C GLN A 56 -37.90 -10.82 -44.05
N MET A 57 -36.58 -10.73 -43.97
CA MET A 57 -35.67 -11.86 -44.11
C MET A 57 -35.64 -12.79 -42.89
N GLU A 58 -36.32 -12.44 -41.79
CA GLU A 58 -36.31 -13.23 -40.55
C GLU A 58 -36.82 -14.67 -40.75
N SER A 59 -37.79 -14.89 -41.64
CA SER A 59 -38.38 -16.22 -41.89
C SER A 59 -37.42 -17.20 -42.56
N GLN A 60 -36.25 -16.74 -43.04
CA GLN A 60 -35.26 -17.55 -43.76
C GLN A 60 -34.06 -17.96 -42.89
N ILE A 61 -34.03 -17.55 -41.62
CA ILE A 61 -32.91 -17.81 -40.70
C ILE A 61 -33.05 -19.21 -40.10
N SER A 62 -32.15 -20.12 -40.47
CA SER A 62 -32.16 -21.52 -39.99
C SER A 62 -30.94 -21.88 -39.12
N SER A 63 -29.81 -21.18 -39.25
CA SER A 63 -28.58 -21.47 -38.51
C SER A 63 -28.21 -20.42 -37.45
N HIS A 64 -27.42 -20.83 -36.46
CA HIS A 64 -26.92 -19.95 -35.40
C HIS A 64 -25.96 -18.86 -35.92
N SER A 65 -25.23 -19.14 -37.00
CA SER A 65 -24.34 -18.19 -37.69
C SER A 65 -25.14 -17.11 -38.42
N ASP A 66 -26.20 -17.51 -39.13
CA ASP A 66 -27.07 -16.58 -39.87
C ASP A 66 -27.80 -15.65 -38.89
N ARG A 67 -28.23 -16.17 -37.74
CA ARG A 67 -28.84 -15.36 -36.67
C ARG A 67 -27.86 -14.31 -36.13
N SER A 68 -26.56 -14.60 -36.04
CA SER A 68 -25.55 -13.64 -35.60
C SER A 68 -25.34 -12.52 -36.63
N GLN A 69 -25.17 -12.87 -37.90
CA GLN A 69 -25.00 -11.89 -38.98
C GLN A 69 -26.23 -11.00 -39.15
N PHE A 70 -27.43 -11.58 -38.99
CA PHE A 70 -28.69 -10.86 -39.00
C PHE A 70 -28.78 -9.82 -37.88
N ASN A 71 -28.39 -10.20 -36.64
CA ASN A 71 -28.37 -9.28 -35.50
C ASN A 71 -27.36 -8.13 -35.72
N ASP A 72 -26.18 -8.42 -36.26
CA ASP A 72 -25.17 -7.39 -36.55
C ASP A 72 -25.67 -6.38 -37.60
N LEU A 73 -26.44 -6.84 -38.58
CA LEU A 73 -27.00 -6.01 -39.63
C LEU A 73 -28.16 -5.12 -39.09
N GLN A 74 -28.97 -5.64 -38.17
CA GLN A 74 -29.96 -4.85 -37.44
C GLN A 74 -29.32 -3.74 -36.59
N LEU A 75 -28.23 -4.05 -35.86
CA LEU A 75 -27.48 -3.05 -35.07
C LEU A 75 -26.89 -1.94 -35.95
N LEU A 76 -26.33 -2.30 -37.10
CA LEU A 76 -25.78 -1.34 -38.06
C LEU A 76 -26.87 -0.37 -38.59
N LEU A 77 -28.04 -0.88 -38.90
CA LEU A 77 -29.15 -0.09 -39.42
C LEU A 77 -29.77 0.82 -38.34
N CYS A 78 -29.87 0.37 -37.09
CA CYS A 78 -30.32 1.23 -35.99
C CYS A 78 -29.35 2.39 -35.70
N GLY A 79 -28.03 2.14 -35.69
CA GLY A 79 -27.02 3.19 -35.46
C GLY A 79 -26.95 4.23 -36.58
N THR A 80 -27.12 3.79 -37.84
CA THR A 80 -27.21 4.71 -38.99
C THR A 80 -28.51 5.51 -38.96
N LEU A 81 -29.64 4.90 -38.59
CA LEU A 81 -30.92 5.58 -38.41
C LEU A 81 -30.85 6.68 -37.33
N GLN A 82 -30.21 6.43 -36.19
CA GLN A 82 -29.99 7.47 -35.17
C GLN A 82 -29.24 8.69 -35.73
N SER A 83 -28.20 8.42 -36.52
CA SER A 83 -27.37 9.48 -37.13
C SER A 83 -28.14 10.29 -38.17
N VAL A 84 -29.04 9.62 -38.91
CA VAL A 84 -29.95 10.24 -39.88
C VAL A 84 -31.00 11.11 -39.18
N LEU A 85 -31.68 10.57 -38.16
CA LEU A 85 -32.72 11.29 -37.42
C LEU A 85 -32.19 12.60 -36.83
N ARG A 86 -30.93 12.61 -36.37
CA ARG A 86 -30.26 13.82 -35.86
C ARG A 86 -29.97 14.91 -36.89
N LYS A 87 -30.14 14.63 -38.18
CA LYS A 87 -29.80 15.56 -39.29
C LYS A 87 -31.00 16.01 -40.12
N VAL A 88 -32.11 15.27 -40.08
CA VAL A 88 -33.32 15.52 -40.87
C VAL A 88 -34.09 16.73 -40.30
N THR A 89 -34.69 17.55 -41.17
CA THR A 89 -35.54 18.67 -40.76
C THR A 89 -36.85 18.16 -40.15
N PRO A 90 -37.49 18.91 -39.22
CA PRO A 90 -38.72 18.46 -38.53
C PRO A 90 -39.84 18.03 -39.49
N GLU A 91 -40.02 18.77 -40.60
CA GLU A 91 -41.02 18.47 -41.64
C GLU A 91 -40.80 17.10 -42.31
N ASN A 92 -39.54 16.75 -42.58
CA ASN A 92 -39.17 15.47 -43.19
C ASN A 92 -39.15 14.34 -42.16
N ALA A 93 -38.86 14.64 -40.88
CA ALA A 93 -38.90 13.69 -39.78
C ALA A 93 -40.32 13.16 -39.54
N LEU A 94 -41.33 14.02 -39.65
CA LEU A 94 -42.74 13.64 -39.57
C LEU A 94 -43.13 12.64 -40.68
N GLN A 95 -42.62 12.81 -41.90
CA GLN A 95 -42.93 11.92 -43.03
C GLN A 95 -42.32 10.51 -42.91
N ILE A 96 -41.19 10.38 -42.20
CA ILE A 96 -40.51 9.10 -42.01
C ILE A 96 -40.84 8.43 -40.66
N SER A 97 -41.44 9.17 -39.73
CA SER A 97 -41.73 8.73 -38.36
C SER A 97 -42.54 7.42 -38.28
N ASP A 98 -43.58 7.29 -39.10
CA ASP A 98 -44.46 6.11 -39.10
C ASP A 98 -43.73 4.85 -39.60
N ALA A 99 -42.90 4.99 -40.64
CA ALA A 99 -42.12 3.89 -41.19
C ALA A 99 -41.01 3.44 -40.21
N VAL A 100 -40.36 4.40 -39.57
CA VAL A 100 -39.32 4.15 -38.55
C VAL A 100 -39.91 3.43 -37.33
N MET A 101 -41.02 3.94 -36.80
CA MET A 101 -41.62 3.37 -35.59
C MET A 101 -42.20 1.97 -35.86
N THR A 102 -42.78 1.75 -37.05
CA THR A 102 -43.24 0.42 -37.46
C THR A 102 -42.07 -0.57 -37.51
N ALA A 103 -40.93 -0.18 -38.07
CA ALA A 103 -39.73 -1.02 -38.11
C ALA A 103 -39.20 -1.34 -36.71
N LEU A 104 -39.07 -0.33 -35.84
CA LEU A 104 -38.59 -0.51 -34.46
C LEU A 104 -39.54 -1.39 -33.62
N LEU A 105 -40.86 -1.20 -33.73
CA LEU A 105 -41.86 -2.05 -33.07
C LEU A 105 -41.81 -3.49 -33.56
N THR A 106 -41.56 -3.71 -34.84
CA THR A 106 -41.39 -5.06 -35.40
C THR A 106 -40.13 -5.74 -34.81
N MET A 107 -39.02 -5.00 -34.69
CA MET A 107 -37.78 -5.47 -34.06
C MET A 107 -37.94 -5.84 -32.58
N PHE A 108 -38.76 -5.10 -31.84
CA PHE A 108 -39.05 -5.41 -30.44
C PHE A 108 -39.90 -6.68 -30.26
N ASN A 109 -40.81 -6.95 -31.20
CA ASN A 109 -41.71 -8.10 -31.14
C ASN A 109 -41.06 -9.41 -31.61
N SER A 110 -40.07 -9.36 -32.50
CA SER A 110 -39.43 -10.55 -33.07
C SER A 110 -38.28 -11.14 -32.24
N HIS A 111 -37.59 -10.34 -31.40
CA HIS A 111 -36.33 -10.77 -30.77
C HIS A 111 -36.31 -10.71 -29.23
N LYS A 112 -35.62 -11.70 -28.64
CA LYS A 112 -35.24 -11.76 -27.21
C LYS A 112 -33.75 -11.39 -26.96
N SER A 113 -33.03 -10.89 -27.98
CA SER A 113 -31.60 -10.57 -27.91
C SER A 113 -31.39 -9.13 -27.43
N GLY A 114 -30.60 -8.92 -26.37
CA GLY A 114 -30.47 -7.64 -25.69
C GLY A 114 -29.85 -6.50 -26.49
N GLY A 115 -28.82 -6.80 -27.29
CA GLY A 115 -28.07 -5.76 -28.00
C GLY A 115 -28.91 -5.03 -29.05
N VAL A 116 -29.73 -5.75 -29.81
CA VAL A 116 -30.59 -5.14 -30.84
C VAL A 116 -31.68 -4.27 -30.20
N GLN A 117 -32.20 -4.69 -29.04
CA GLN A 117 -33.20 -3.91 -28.30
C GLN A 117 -32.62 -2.60 -27.74
N GLU A 118 -31.35 -2.56 -27.37
CA GLU A 118 -30.68 -1.36 -26.85
C GLU A 118 -30.54 -0.26 -27.91
N ASP A 119 -29.91 -0.57 -29.05
CA ASP A 119 -29.73 0.38 -30.16
C ASP A 119 -31.09 0.83 -30.75
N ALA A 120 -32.10 -0.05 -30.73
CA ALA A 120 -33.47 0.29 -31.12
C ALA A 120 -34.12 1.28 -30.14
N ILE A 121 -33.91 1.13 -28.82
CA ILE A 121 -34.46 2.04 -27.80
C ILE A 121 -33.79 3.41 -27.86
N MET A 122 -32.48 3.48 -28.09
CA MET A 122 -31.79 4.75 -28.32
C MET A 122 -32.29 5.47 -29.59
N ALA A 123 -32.64 4.71 -30.63
CA ALA A 123 -33.27 5.26 -31.82
C ALA A 123 -34.68 5.83 -31.53
N VAL A 124 -35.46 5.19 -30.66
CA VAL A 124 -36.75 5.72 -30.20
C VAL A 124 -36.58 6.98 -29.35
N SER A 125 -35.60 7.04 -28.44
CA SER A 125 -35.30 8.26 -27.67
C SER A 125 -34.98 9.43 -28.61
N THR A 126 -34.08 9.22 -29.57
CA THR A 126 -33.76 10.22 -30.60
C THR A 126 -35.02 10.63 -31.37
N LEU A 127 -35.87 9.69 -31.79
CA LEU A 127 -37.12 10.00 -32.49
C LEU A 127 -38.11 10.81 -31.62
N THR A 128 -38.13 10.54 -30.31
CA THR A 128 -39.02 11.24 -29.38
C THR A 128 -38.60 12.69 -29.19
N GLU A 129 -37.30 12.96 -29.08
CA GLU A 129 -36.75 14.33 -29.02
C GLU A 129 -37.17 15.17 -30.25
N PHE A 130 -37.27 14.56 -31.43
CA PHE A 130 -37.65 15.25 -32.66
C PHE A 130 -39.15 15.45 -32.84
N LEU A 131 -39.96 14.47 -32.43
CA LEU A 131 -41.41 14.52 -32.62
C LEU A 131 -42.15 15.26 -31.51
N GLY A 132 -41.58 15.34 -30.30
CA GLY A 132 -42.23 15.99 -29.17
C GLY A 132 -43.62 15.41 -28.91
N GLU A 133 -44.63 16.27 -28.85
CA GLU A 133 -46.03 15.89 -28.64
C GLU A 133 -46.59 14.94 -29.73
N ASP A 134 -46.09 15.02 -30.98
CA ASP A 134 -46.53 14.15 -32.08
C ASP A 134 -46.12 12.68 -31.89
N PHE A 135 -45.24 12.38 -30.91
CA PHE A 135 -44.91 11.01 -30.53
C PHE A 135 -46.06 10.29 -29.80
N LEU A 136 -47.04 11.02 -29.25
CA LEU A 136 -48.16 10.46 -28.48
C LEU A 136 -48.93 9.36 -29.25
N LYS A 137 -49.01 9.44 -30.58
CA LYS A 137 -49.68 8.43 -31.42
C LYS A 137 -49.06 7.02 -31.30
N TYR A 138 -47.76 6.92 -30.96
CA TYR A 138 -47.06 5.64 -30.85
C TYR A 138 -47.03 5.07 -29.43
N MET A 139 -47.33 5.89 -28.42
CA MET A 139 -47.23 5.49 -27.01
C MET A 139 -48.10 4.29 -26.67
N VAL A 140 -49.26 4.14 -27.30
CA VAL A 140 -50.16 3.00 -27.07
C VAL A 140 -49.49 1.67 -27.44
N ALA A 141 -48.74 1.64 -28.55
CA ALA A 141 -48.04 0.44 -29.02
C ALA A 141 -46.68 0.22 -28.34
N PHE A 142 -45.99 1.31 -27.97
CA PHE A 142 -44.66 1.25 -27.36
C PHE A 142 -44.67 0.97 -25.85
N LYS A 143 -45.72 1.41 -25.15
CA LYS A 143 -45.94 1.21 -23.71
C LYS A 143 -45.62 -0.21 -23.17
N PRO A 144 -46.13 -1.31 -23.76
CA PRO A 144 -45.86 -2.66 -23.23
C PRO A 144 -44.39 -3.09 -23.35
N ILE A 145 -43.68 -2.67 -24.41
CA ILE A 145 -42.25 -2.98 -24.62
C ILE A 145 -41.40 -2.28 -23.55
N LEU A 146 -41.75 -1.02 -23.29
CA LEU A 146 -41.11 -0.18 -22.29
C LEU A 146 -41.23 -0.76 -20.87
N TYR A 147 -42.41 -1.29 -20.50
CA TYR A 147 -42.62 -1.93 -19.19
C TYR A 147 -41.99 -3.32 -19.06
N LEU A 148 -41.98 -4.14 -20.12
CA LEU A 148 -41.37 -5.46 -20.09
C LEU A 148 -39.86 -5.38 -19.82
N GLY A 149 -39.21 -4.31 -20.30
CA GLY A 149 -37.78 -4.07 -20.09
C GLY A 149 -37.38 -3.74 -18.64
N LEU A 150 -38.28 -3.19 -17.83
CA LEU A 150 -38.05 -2.88 -16.40
C LEU A 150 -38.57 -3.96 -15.45
N LYS A 151 -39.50 -4.82 -15.85
CA LYS A 151 -40.04 -5.86 -14.95
C LYS A 151 -39.11 -7.08 -14.80
N ASN A 152 -38.07 -7.20 -15.63
CA ASN A 152 -37.26 -8.41 -15.77
C ASN A 152 -36.03 -8.50 -14.83
N HIS A 153 -35.91 -7.64 -13.81
CA HIS A 153 -34.75 -7.62 -12.90
C HIS A 153 -34.59 -8.89 -12.03
N GLN A 154 -35.66 -9.69 -11.85
CA GLN A 154 -35.68 -10.85 -10.94
C GLN A 154 -35.12 -12.15 -11.54
N LYS A 155 -34.79 -12.21 -12.84
CA LYS A 155 -34.24 -13.42 -13.51
C LYS A 155 -32.71 -13.45 -13.56
N TYR A 156 -32.04 -12.76 -12.65
CA TYR A 156 -30.58 -12.61 -12.65
C TYR A 156 -29.82 -13.94 -12.36
N GLN A 157 -30.41 -14.90 -11.67
CA GLN A 157 -29.71 -16.15 -11.31
C GLN A 157 -29.46 -17.13 -12.48
N VAL A 158 -30.00 -16.91 -13.69
CA VAL A 158 -30.01 -17.97 -14.74
C VAL A 158 -29.33 -17.59 -16.06
N ILE A 159 -28.95 -16.33 -16.33
CA ILE A 159 -28.32 -15.99 -17.63
C ILE A 159 -27.24 -14.91 -17.47
N SER A 160 -26.02 -15.32 -17.10
CA SER A 160 -24.80 -14.50 -17.16
C SER A 160 -24.28 -14.25 -18.59
N ALA A 161 -24.89 -14.88 -19.61
CA ALA A 161 -24.45 -14.81 -21.01
C ALA A 161 -24.97 -13.58 -21.81
N ASN A 162 -25.69 -12.64 -21.19
CA ASN A 162 -26.26 -11.49 -21.90
C ASN A 162 -26.05 -10.15 -21.15
N ARG A 163 -24.79 -9.73 -21.01
CA ARG A 163 -24.39 -8.40 -20.50
C ARG A 163 -25.07 -7.22 -21.21
N ARG A 164 -25.48 -7.38 -22.47
CA ARG A 164 -26.15 -6.32 -23.27
C ARG A 164 -27.66 -6.17 -23.01
N ILE A 165 -28.33 -7.17 -22.43
CA ILE A 165 -29.72 -6.96 -21.95
C ILE A 165 -29.74 -5.98 -20.76
N ILE A 166 -28.59 -5.88 -20.07
CA ILE A 166 -28.39 -5.17 -18.80
C ILE A 166 -28.13 -3.68 -19.05
N GLU A 167 -27.26 -3.32 -20.00
CA GLU A 167 -27.05 -1.92 -20.48
C GLU A 167 -28.37 -1.31 -20.99
N ALA A 168 -29.19 -2.12 -21.67
CA ALA A 168 -30.52 -1.70 -22.14
C ALA A 168 -31.46 -1.27 -21.01
N SER A 169 -31.29 -1.71 -19.75
CA SER A 169 -32.18 -1.32 -18.62
C SER A 169 -31.89 0.07 -18.04
N SER A 170 -30.62 0.49 -18.05
CA SER A 170 -30.21 1.86 -17.68
C SER A 170 -30.64 2.86 -18.75
N HIS A 171 -30.41 2.54 -20.03
CA HIS A 171 -30.87 3.35 -21.16
C HIS A 171 -32.41 3.44 -21.23
N LYS A 172 -33.15 2.36 -20.91
CA LYS A 172 -34.62 2.37 -20.83
C LYS A 172 -35.17 3.36 -19.79
N SER A 173 -34.48 3.53 -18.65
CA SER A 173 -34.89 4.48 -17.60
C SER A 173 -34.63 5.93 -18.04
N SER A 174 -33.51 6.20 -18.70
CA SER A 174 -33.22 7.51 -19.32
C SER A 174 -34.25 7.89 -20.41
N VAL A 175 -34.69 6.94 -21.25
CA VAL A 175 -35.71 7.18 -22.28
C VAL A 175 -37.05 7.65 -21.69
N PHE A 176 -37.41 7.20 -20.48
CA PHE A 176 -38.60 7.72 -19.79
C PHE A 176 -38.46 9.19 -19.41
N GLY A 177 -37.24 9.60 -19.02
CA GLY A 177 -36.91 11.01 -18.80
C GLY A 177 -37.02 11.82 -20.08
N ASP A 178 -36.49 11.32 -21.19
CA ASP A 178 -36.52 11.98 -22.51
C ASP A 178 -37.96 12.12 -23.05
N ILE A 179 -38.78 11.06 -22.93
CA ILE A 179 -40.20 11.11 -23.30
C ILE A 179 -40.94 12.11 -22.39
N GLY A 180 -40.68 12.07 -21.08
CA GLY A 180 -41.26 13.01 -20.12
C GLY A 180 -40.96 14.47 -20.45
N LEU A 181 -39.69 14.76 -20.78
CA LEU A 181 -39.24 16.07 -21.25
C LEU A 181 -39.92 16.49 -22.55
N SER A 182 -40.09 15.56 -23.50
CA SER A 182 -40.55 15.87 -24.86
C SER A 182 -42.06 16.01 -24.99
N ILE A 183 -42.86 15.28 -24.21
CA ILE A 183 -44.34 15.36 -24.24
C ILE A 183 -44.94 16.21 -23.12
N GLY A 184 -44.11 16.64 -22.16
CA GLY A 184 -44.46 17.57 -21.09
C GLY A 184 -45.70 17.15 -20.27
N PRO A 185 -46.70 18.05 -20.07
CA PRO A 185 -47.85 17.80 -19.18
C PRO A 185 -48.78 16.67 -19.66
N GLU A 186 -48.75 16.29 -20.95
CA GLU A 186 -49.51 15.14 -21.46
C GLU A 186 -48.98 13.80 -20.94
N PHE A 187 -47.77 13.78 -20.35
CA PHE A 187 -47.18 12.61 -19.71
C PHE A 187 -47.98 12.12 -18.48
N LYS A 188 -48.86 12.96 -17.90
CA LYS A 188 -49.66 12.64 -16.71
C LYS A 188 -50.43 11.32 -16.80
N LYS A 189 -50.85 10.90 -18.01
CA LYS A 189 -51.58 9.65 -18.28
C LYS A 189 -50.75 8.38 -18.02
N TYR A 190 -49.43 8.51 -17.91
CA TYR A 190 -48.48 7.40 -17.74
C TYR A 190 -47.70 7.48 -16.42
N LEU A 191 -47.88 8.56 -15.66
CA LEU A 191 -47.08 8.93 -14.51
C LEU A 191 -47.16 7.89 -13.37
N GLU A 192 -48.35 7.43 -13.01
CA GLU A 192 -48.57 6.52 -11.87
C GLU A 192 -47.87 5.17 -12.06
N VAL A 193 -48.03 4.54 -13.22
CA VAL A 193 -47.44 3.23 -13.53
C VAL A 193 -45.91 3.32 -13.58
N LEU A 194 -45.40 4.43 -14.11
CA LEU A 194 -43.97 4.67 -14.23
C LEU A 194 -43.31 4.90 -12.87
N LEU A 195 -43.90 5.73 -12.02
CA LEU A 195 -43.38 6.00 -10.67
C LEU A 195 -43.33 4.71 -9.84
N ALA A 196 -44.33 3.83 -9.96
CA ALA A 196 -44.28 2.51 -9.35
C ALA A 196 -43.11 1.65 -9.86
N THR A 197 -42.82 1.74 -11.16
CA THR A 197 -41.73 0.97 -11.78
C THR A 197 -40.34 1.52 -11.40
N LEU A 198 -40.15 2.84 -11.39
CA LEU A 198 -38.91 3.47 -10.92
C LEU A 198 -38.68 3.21 -9.44
N ALA A 199 -39.75 3.19 -8.62
CA ALA A 199 -39.63 2.83 -7.22
C ALA A 199 -39.11 1.40 -7.05
N GLN A 200 -39.59 0.45 -7.85
CA GLN A 200 -39.10 -0.93 -7.82
C GLN A 200 -37.64 -1.04 -8.28
N ALA A 201 -37.23 -0.33 -9.34
CA ALA A 201 -35.86 -0.34 -9.84
C ALA A 201 -34.86 0.29 -8.85
N SER A 202 -35.27 1.36 -8.15
CA SER A 202 -34.44 2.06 -7.16
C SER A 202 -34.11 1.21 -5.92
N GLN A 203 -34.88 0.15 -5.67
CA GLN A 203 -34.67 -0.78 -4.56
C GLN A 203 -33.86 -2.03 -4.95
N ALA A 204 -33.31 -2.08 -6.17
CA ALA A 204 -32.50 -3.21 -6.61
C ALA A 204 -31.26 -3.41 -5.71
N GLN A 205 -30.98 -4.67 -5.38
CA GLN A 205 -29.81 -5.08 -4.61
C GLN A 205 -28.97 -6.06 -5.42
N VAL A 206 -27.65 -5.99 -5.26
CA VAL A 206 -26.67 -6.80 -5.98
C VAL A 206 -25.58 -7.31 -5.05
N ASP A 207 -24.84 -8.34 -5.48
CA ASP A 207 -23.65 -8.81 -4.78
C ASP A 207 -22.55 -7.73 -4.82
N ARG A 208 -22.07 -7.32 -3.64
CA ARG A 208 -21.01 -6.30 -3.48
C ARG A 208 -19.60 -6.87 -3.64
N ASN A 209 -19.44 -8.19 -3.75
CA ASN A 209 -18.15 -8.81 -4.02
C ASN A 209 -17.87 -8.96 -5.52
N ASP A 210 -18.91 -8.83 -6.35
CA ASP A 210 -18.83 -8.80 -7.80
C ASP A 210 -18.80 -7.34 -8.28
N PHE A 211 -17.62 -6.89 -8.72
CA PHE A 211 -17.44 -5.51 -9.19
C PHE A 211 -18.26 -5.20 -10.45
N ASP A 212 -18.55 -6.18 -11.31
CA ASP A 212 -19.41 -5.97 -12.47
C ASP A 212 -20.86 -5.70 -12.04
N MET A 213 -21.28 -6.29 -10.91
CA MET A 213 -22.60 -6.06 -10.33
C MET A 213 -22.72 -4.71 -9.62
N ILE A 214 -21.65 -4.23 -9.00
CA ILE A 214 -21.57 -2.87 -8.44
C ILE A 214 -21.66 -1.83 -9.57
N ASP A 215 -20.94 -2.04 -10.68
CA ASP A 215 -21.01 -1.17 -11.84
C ASP A 215 -22.43 -1.15 -12.43
N TYR A 216 -23.07 -2.32 -12.58
CA TYR A 216 -24.48 -2.40 -12.99
C TYR A 216 -25.44 -1.65 -12.05
N LEU A 217 -25.30 -1.84 -10.73
CA LEU A 217 -26.16 -1.15 -9.76
C LEU A 217 -26.00 0.36 -9.85
N ASN A 218 -24.78 0.85 -10.07
CA ASN A 218 -24.52 2.27 -10.27
C ASN A 218 -25.11 2.81 -11.57
N GLU A 219 -24.99 2.07 -12.68
CA GLU A 219 -25.62 2.43 -13.97
C GLU A 219 -27.16 2.43 -13.88
N LEU A 220 -27.75 1.49 -13.16
CA LEU A 220 -29.20 1.46 -12.93
C LEU A 220 -29.65 2.66 -12.08
N ARG A 221 -28.91 2.97 -11.00
CA ARG A 221 -29.19 4.12 -10.13
C ARG A 221 -29.09 5.44 -10.89
N GLU A 222 -28.09 5.57 -11.75
CA GLU A 222 -27.91 6.71 -12.65
C GLU A 222 -29.11 6.87 -13.59
N GLY A 223 -29.51 5.80 -14.30
CA GLY A 223 -30.68 5.83 -15.18
C GLY A 223 -32.00 6.14 -14.47
N VAL A 224 -32.18 5.69 -13.21
CA VAL A 224 -33.38 6.02 -12.40
C VAL A 224 -33.39 7.50 -11.99
N LEU A 225 -32.24 8.08 -11.64
CA LEU A 225 -32.14 9.50 -11.30
C LEU A 225 -32.37 10.40 -12.52
N ASP A 226 -31.89 10.01 -13.70
CA ASP A 226 -32.17 10.70 -14.97
C ASP A 226 -33.66 10.64 -15.31
N ALA A 227 -34.30 9.48 -15.11
CA ALA A 227 -35.74 9.33 -15.32
C ALA A 227 -36.55 10.29 -14.43
N TYR A 228 -36.26 10.33 -13.12
CA TYR A 228 -36.92 11.27 -12.21
C TYR A 228 -36.67 12.72 -12.63
N THR A 229 -35.45 13.06 -13.04
CA THR A 229 -35.10 14.41 -13.47
C THR A 229 -35.89 14.83 -14.70
N GLY A 230 -35.96 13.98 -15.73
CA GLY A 230 -36.71 14.26 -16.95
C GLY A 230 -38.22 14.37 -16.74
N LEU A 231 -38.81 13.54 -15.87
CA LEU A 231 -40.24 13.63 -15.52
C LEU A 231 -40.58 14.92 -14.79
N ILE A 232 -39.75 15.30 -13.82
CA ILE A 232 -39.98 16.52 -13.04
C ILE A 232 -39.84 17.75 -13.94
N GLN A 233 -38.83 17.78 -14.81
CA GLN A 233 -38.63 18.88 -15.76
C GLN A 233 -39.73 18.94 -16.82
N GLY A 234 -40.16 17.80 -17.36
CA GLY A 234 -41.24 17.71 -18.33
C GLY A 234 -42.58 18.18 -17.78
N LEU A 235 -42.96 17.73 -16.57
CA LEU A 235 -44.21 18.17 -15.92
C LEU A 235 -44.17 19.64 -15.47
N LYS A 236 -42.98 20.21 -15.26
CA LYS A 236 -42.82 21.63 -14.93
C LYS A 236 -43.18 22.54 -16.11
N GLY A 237 -42.87 22.10 -17.32
CA GLY A 237 -43.01 22.88 -18.55
C GLY A 237 -42.01 24.04 -18.64
N ASP A 238 -41.98 24.70 -19.80
CA ASP A 238 -41.01 25.76 -20.13
C ASP A 238 -41.41 27.17 -19.64
N GLY A 239 -42.50 27.29 -18.88
CA GLY A 239 -42.99 28.55 -18.34
C GLY A 239 -42.16 29.09 -17.16
N ASN A 240 -42.20 30.40 -16.94
CA ASN A 240 -41.57 31.05 -15.77
C ASN A 240 -42.21 30.64 -14.42
N ALA A 241 -43.44 30.13 -14.44
CA ALA A 241 -44.11 29.55 -13.29
C ALA A 241 -44.30 28.03 -13.51
N PRO A 242 -44.05 27.18 -12.49
CA PRO A 242 -44.20 25.73 -12.63
C PRO A 242 -45.67 25.36 -12.91
N SER A 243 -45.90 24.47 -13.87
CA SER A 243 -47.23 23.92 -14.15
C SER A 243 -47.84 23.28 -12.88
N PRO A 244 -49.16 23.39 -12.65
CA PRO A 244 -49.84 22.73 -11.53
C PRO A 244 -49.70 21.21 -11.57
N ASP A 245 -49.39 20.61 -12.73
CA ASP A 245 -49.21 19.17 -12.89
C ASP A 245 -47.97 18.64 -12.15
N VAL A 246 -47.00 19.50 -11.78
CA VAL A 246 -45.86 19.13 -10.92
C VAL A 246 -46.32 18.69 -9.53
N ALA A 247 -47.46 19.19 -9.05
CA ALA A 247 -47.99 18.80 -7.73
C ALA A 247 -48.32 17.30 -7.65
N LEU A 248 -48.55 16.63 -8.79
CA LEU A 248 -48.76 15.17 -8.85
C LEU A 248 -47.54 14.38 -8.37
N LEU A 249 -46.34 14.96 -8.41
CA LEU A 249 -45.11 14.34 -7.94
C LEU A 249 -44.81 14.58 -6.45
N GLU A 250 -45.52 15.52 -5.81
CA GLU A 250 -45.32 15.87 -4.39
C GLU A 250 -45.33 14.66 -3.43
N PRO A 251 -46.26 13.69 -3.52
CA PRO A 251 -46.26 12.53 -2.62
C PRO A 251 -45.06 11.59 -2.82
N HIS A 252 -44.36 11.65 -3.96
CA HIS A 252 -43.21 10.79 -4.26
C HIS A 252 -41.86 11.43 -3.90
N ILE A 253 -41.84 12.73 -3.60
CA ILE A 253 -40.63 13.47 -3.22
C ILE A 253 -39.87 12.83 -2.04
N PRO A 254 -40.53 12.42 -0.93
CA PRO A 254 -39.82 11.81 0.20
C PRO A 254 -39.06 10.54 -0.20
N PHE A 255 -39.64 9.72 -1.07
CA PHE A 255 -39.01 8.50 -1.57
C PHE A 255 -37.78 8.79 -2.44
N ILE A 256 -37.88 9.77 -3.35
CA ILE A 256 -36.76 10.19 -4.20
C ILE A 256 -35.60 10.72 -3.34
N VAL A 257 -35.90 11.52 -2.30
CA VAL A 257 -34.90 12.03 -1.35
C VAL A 257 -34.25 10.90 -0.57
N GLN A 258 -35.03 9.91 -0.12
CA GLN A 258 -34.51 8.73 0.56
C GLN A 258 -33.59 7.93 -0.36
N PHE A 259 -33.98 7.73 -1.62
CA PHE A 259 -33.15 7.04 -2.61
C PHE A 259 -31.83 7.76 -2.87
N ILE A 260 -31.86 9.09 -3.09
CA ILE A 260 -30.64 9.91 -3.24
C ILE A 260 -29.75 9.79 -2.00
N THR A 261 -30.34 9.74 -0.80
CA THR A 261 -29.60 9.58 0.46
C THR A 261 -28.92 8.21 0.54
N VAL A 262 -29.61 7.13 0.17
CA VAL A 262 -29.03 5.77 0.11
C VAL A 262 -27.87 5.70 -0.89
N VAL A 263 -28.04 6.32 -2.06
CA VAL A 263 -27.00 6.38 -3.10
C VAL A 263 -25.79 7.20 -2.63
N ALA A 264 -26.03 8.32 -1.95
CA ALA A 264 -24.96 9.16 -1.40
C ALA A 264 -24.18 8.45 -0.29
N GLN A 265 -24.85 7.67 0.57
CA GLN A 265 -24.23 6.92 1.66
C GLN A 265 -23.44 5.68 1.17
N ASP A 266 -23.59 5.26 -0.08
CA ASP A 266 -22.93 4.08 -0.61
C ASP A 266 -21.45 4.35 -0.95
N SER A 267 -20.51 3.72 -0.26
CA SER A 267 -19.06 3.97 -0.43
C SER A 267 -18.52 3.73 -1.85
N GLU A 268 -19.25 2.98 -2.67
CA GLU A 268 -18.86 2.54 -4.01
C GLU A 268 -19.69 3.18 -5.15
N HIS A 269 -20.34 4.33 -4.91
CA HIS A 269 -21.07 5.09 -5.94
C HIS A 269 -20.17 5.58 -7.10
N SER A 270 -20.76 5.84 -8.28
CA SER A 270 -20.06 6.49 -9.41
C SER A 270 -20.05 8.02 -9.25
N ASP A 271 -19.07 8.71 -9.84
CA ASP A 271 -19.04 10.18 -9.86
C ASP A 271 -20.19 10.74 -10.72
N GLY A 272 -20.66 9.97 -11.71
CA GLY A 272 -21.85 10.27 -12.53
C GLY A 272 -23.13 10.31 -11.70
N THR A 273 -23.32 9.33 -10.81
CA THR A 273 -24.49 9.28 -9.92
C THR A 273 -24.53 10.48 -8.97
N ILE A 274 -23.38 10.94 -8.46
CA ILE A 274 -23.28 12.17 -7.66
C ILE A 274 -23.48 13.42 -8.51
N ALA A 275 -22.94 13.45 -9.73
CA ALA A 275 -23.08 14.59 -10.64
C ALA A 275 -24.54 14.80 -11.06
N ILE A 276 -25.31 13.73 -11.31
CA ILE A 276 -26.74 13.79 -11.65
C ILE A 276 -27.57 14.21 -10.43
N ALA A 277 -27.29 13.62 -9.26
CA ALA A 277 -27.88 14.06 -8.00
C ALA A 277 -27.61 15.56 -7.69
N ARG A 278 -26.52 16.13 -8.23
CA ARG A 278 -26.18 17.57 -8.14
C ARG A 278 -26.73 18.41 -9.29
N SER A 279 -26.81 17.88 -10.51
CA SER A 279 -27.08 18.65 -11.74
C SER A 279 -28.56 18.82 -12.06
N GLY A 280 -29.45 18.05 -11.43
CA GLY A 280 -30.89 18.36 -11.40
C GLY A 280 -31.22 19.74 -10.79
N ALA A 281 -30.23 20.43 -10.20
CA ALA A 281 -30.38 21.74 -9.57
C ALA A 281 -29.90 22.90 -10.47
N ASN A 282 -30.77 23.40 -11.35
CA ASN A 282 -30.51 24.68 -12.02
C ASN A 282 -30.81 25.86 -11.06
N LYS A 283 -30.09 26.98 -11.19
CA LYS A 283 -30.11 28.11 -10.23
C LYS A 283 -31.43 28.89 -10.12
N ARG A 284 -32.50 28.53 -10.85
CA ARG A 284 -33.73 29.34 -10.98
C ARG A 284 -35.04 28.65 -10.59
N ASP A 285 -34.99 27.53 -9.86
CA ASP A 285 -36.21 26.78 -9.51
C ASP A 285 -36.77 27.18 -8.14
N ALA A 286 -37.96 27.82 -8.14
CA ALA A 286 -38.79 28.02 -6.94
C ALA A 286 -39.90 26.94 -6.91
N GLY A 287 -40.01 26.21 -5.79
CA GLY A 287 -41.00 25.14 -5.62
C GLY A 287 -40.47 23.93 -4.83
N PRO A 288 -41.11 22.74 -4.93
CA PRO A 288 -40.78 21.52 -4.17
C PRO A 288 -39.30 21.07 -4.25
N TRP A 289 -38.59 21.50 -5.30
CA TRP A 289 -37.14 21.37 -5.47
C TRP A 289 -36.31 22.00 -4.35
N SER A 290 -36.81 23.02 -3.63
CA SER A 290 -36.05 23.64 -2.54
C SER A 290 -35.83 22.67 -1.37
N LYS A 291 -36.81 21.80 -1.07
CA LYS A 291 -36.70 20.77 -0.03
C LYS A 291 -35.72 19.67 -0.43
N ILE A 292 -35.81 19.16 -1.66
CA ILE A 292 -34.87 18.15 -2.21
C ILE A 292 -33.44 18.71 -2.26
N LYS A 293 -33.28 19.95 -2.74
CA LYS A 293 -32.01 20.67 -2.82
C LYS A 293 -31.36 20.84 -1.45
N ASN A 294 -32.12 21.25 -0.43
CA ASN A 294 -31.57 21.45 0.91
C ASN A 294 -31.13 20.13 1.55
N THR A 295 -31.92 19.05 1.42
CA THR A 295 -31.57 17.74 1.99
C THR A 295 -30.43 17.06 1.22
N ALA A 296 -30.44 17.06 -0.12
CA ALA A 296 -29.36 16.49 -0.93
C ALA A 296 -28.04 17.28 -0.79
N HIS A 297 -28.10 18.61 -0.65
CA HIS A 297 -26.92 19.44 -0.39
C HIS A 297 -26.37 19.23 1.02
N GLN A 298 -27.23 19.04 2.03
CA GLN A 298 -26.81 18.70 3.40
C GLN A 298 -26.18 17.31 3.49
N SER A 299 -26.77 16.28 2.87
CA SER A 299 -26.22 14.93 2.84
C SER A 299 -24.90 14.85 2.04
N ALA A 300 -24.80 15.54 0.90
CA ALA A 300 -23.56 15.60 0.11
C ALA A 300 -22.44 16.40 0.82
N MET A 301 -22.78 17.42 1.62
CA MET A 301 -21.83 18.14 2.47
C MET A 301 -21.33 17.27 3.63
N GLN A 302 -22.19 16.45 4.24
CA GLN A 302 -21.80 15.51 5.31
C GLN A 302 -20.80 14.44 4.85
N LEU A 303 -20.93 13.95 3.60
CA LEU A 303 -20.07 12.89 3.04
C LEU A 303 -18.81 13.44 2.33
N GLY A 304 -18.83 14.67 1.83
CA GLY A 304 -17.63 15.36 1.32
C GLY A 304 -16.55 15.57 2.39
N HIS A 305 -16.92 15.51 3.67
CA HIS A 305 -16.01 15.57 4.81
C HIS A 305 -15.27 14.25 5.13
N GLN A 306 -15.67 13.11 4.53
CA GLN A 306 -15.05 11.80 4.80
C GLN A 306 -14.02 11.35 3.75
N ARG A 307 -13.85 12.09 2.64
CA ARG A 307 -12.97 11.69 1.51
C ARG A 307 -11.84 12.67 1.19
N VAL A 308 -11.32 13.37 2.21
CA VAL A 308 -10.06 14.14 2.09
C VAL A 308 -8.98 13.43 2.92
N GLU A 309 -7.99 12.88 2.24
CA GLU A 309 -6.80 12.28 2.86
C GLU A 309 -6.10 13.30 3.78
N GLU A 310 -5.98 12.95 5.07
CA GLU A 310 -5.31 13.75 6.09
C GLU A 310 -3.79 13.75 5.87
N VAL A 311 -3.24 14.82 5.29
CA VAL A 311 -1.80 15.13 5.46
C VAL A 311 -1.61 15.83 6.80
N LYS A 312 -1.14 15.12 7.82
CA LYS A 312 -0.72 15.72 9.10
C LYS A 312 0.70 16.27 9.01
N LYS A 313 0.86 17.58 9.25
CA LYS A 313 2.11 18.17 9.79
C LYS A 313 1.85 18.69 11.21
N PRO A 314 2.88 18.76 12.07
CA PRO A 314 2.72 18.98 13.50
C PRO A 314 2.61 20.47 13.80
N THR A 315 1.40 21.01 13.85
CA THR A 315 1.03 22.20 14.64
C THR A 315 -0.49 22.27 14.65
N GLY A 316 -1.10 22.29 15.83
CA GLY A 316 -2.52 22.00 16.06
C GLY A 316 -3.53 23.05 15.54
N HIS A 317 -3.64 23.24 14.22
CA HIS A 317 -4.69 24.02 13.57
C HIS A 317 -5.18 23.32 12.27
N ARG A 318 -6.48 22.98 12.17
CA ARG A 318 -7.09 22.36 10.96
C ARG A 318 -7.40 23.42 9.89
N TYR A 319 -7.04 23.14 8.64
CA TYR A 319 -7.35 23.98 7.47
C TYR A 319 -8.12 23.20 6.40
N SER A 320 -9.05 23.84 5.69
CA SER A 320 -9.75 23.29 4.50
C SER A 320 -8.96 23.58 3.21
N THR A 321 -8.98 22.63 2.26
CA THR A 321 -8.23 22.63 1.00
C THR A 321 -9.16 22.70 -0.20
N SER A 322 -8.97 23.67 -1.10
CA SER A 322 -9.52 23.61 -2.47
C SER A 322 -8.37 23.48 -3.47
N GLY A 323 -8.44 22.48 -4.33
CA GLY A 323 -7.44 22.22 -5.37
C GLY A 323 -7.91 22.73 -6.73
N TYR A 324 -7.05 23.46 -7.43
CA TYR A 324 -7.17 23.70 -8.87
C TYR A 324 -6.10 22.85 -9.60
N LEU A 325 -6.47 22.28 -10.74
CA LEU A 325 -5.54 21.59 -11.64
C LEU A 325 -4.67 22.63 -12.34
N PHE A 326 -3.34 22.52 -12.21
CA PHE A 326 -2.40 23.37 -12.95
C PHE A 326 -1.28 22.50 -13.54
N GLN A 327 -0.91 22.77 -14.80
CA GLN A 327 0.18 22.07 -15.47
C GLN A 327 1.53 22.70 -15.10
N LYS A 328 2.44 21.90 -14.52
CA LYS A 328 3.84 22.31 -14.33
C LYS A 328 4.75 21.25 -14.95
N LYS A 329 5.50 21.64 -16.00
CA LYS A 329 6.40 20.75 -16.77
C LYS A 329 5.71 19.45 -17.24
N ARG A 330 4.52 19.55 -17.85
CA ARG A 330 3.71 18.42 -18.37
C ARG A 330 3.17 17.42 -17.33
N ARG A 331 3.49 17.59 -16.04
CA ARG A 331 2.81 16.90 -14.93
C ARG A 331 1.58 17.71 -14.53
N ILE A 332 0.42 17.06 -14.46
CA ILE A 332 -0.78 17.63 -13.84
C ILE A 332 -0.56 17.56 -12.33
N VAL A 333 -0.29 18.69 -11.67
CA VAL A 333 -0.01 18.74 -10.22
C VAL A 333 -1.07 19.62 -9.57
N ALA A 334 -1.84 19.06 -8.63
CA ALA A 334 -2.77 19.84 -7.81
C ALA A 334 -1.98 20.68 -6.79
N ARG A 335 -2.34 21.96 -6.64
CA ARG A 335 -1.82 22.82 -5.54
C ARG A 335 -2.93 23.08 -4.53
N VAL A 336 -2.61 22.92 -3.25
CA VAL A 336 -3.55 23.04 -2.12
C VAL A 336 -3.36 24.39 -1.41
N GLN A 337 -4.46 25.11 -1.17
CA GLN A 337 -4.48 26.36 -0.40
C GLN A 337 -5.33 26.18 0.88
N CYS A 338 -4.81 26.57 2.05
CA CYS A 338 -5.36 26.24 3.38
C CYS A 338 -6.04 27.45 4.06
N HIS A 339 -7.27 27.30 4.59
CA HIS A 339 -7.96 28.31 5.45
C HIS A 339 -8.48 27.75 6.79
N SER A 340 -8.39 28.54 7.88
CA SER A 340 -8.76 28.15 9.27
C SER A 340 -10.27 27.96 9.47
N ILE A 341 -10.66 26.94 10.25
CA ILE A 341 -12.07 26.49 10.42
C ILE A 341 -12.78 27.05 11.67
N LYS A 342 -12.07 27.72 12.60
CA LYS A 342 -12.66 28.17 13.88
C LYS A 342 -13.86 29.11 13.73
N ASP A 343 -13.89 29.94 12.69
CA ASP A 343 -14.95 30.94 12.49
C ASP A 343 -16.19 30.37 11.77
N LYS A 344 -16.21 29.04 11.50
CA LYS A 344 -17.28 28.35 10.74
C LYS A 344 -18.01 27.26 11.52
N CYS A 345 -17.78 27.12 12.84
CA CYS A 345 -18.56 26.18 13.64
C CYS A 345 -20.01 26.68 13.81
N PRO A 346 -21.02 25.82 13.64
CA PRO A 346 -22.41 26.17 13.95
C PRO A 346 -22.60 26.42 15.45
N ILE A 347 -23.53 27.31 15.81
CA ILE A 347 -23.85 27.65 17.20
C ILE A 347 -24.64 26.48 17.80
N PRO A 348 -24.16 25.84 18.88
CA PRO A 348 -24.87 24.71 19.50
C PRO A 348 -26.20 25.15 20.12
N THR A 349 -27.18 24.25 20.12
CA THR A 349 -28.58 24.50 20.52
C THR A 349 -28.88 24.22 22.00
N CYS A 350 -27.88 23.81 22.79
CA CYS A 350 -28.01 23.50 24.22
C CYS A 350 -27.11 24.40 25.08
N ASP A 351 -27.48 24.57 26.35
CA ASP A 351 -26.80 25.48 27.28
C ASP A 351 -25.39 25.00 27.69
N GLU A 352 -25.12 23.68 27.68
CA GLU A 352 -23.80 23.09 27.97
C GLU A 352 -23.31 22.12 26.88
N PRO A 353 -22.72 22.64 25.78
CA PRO A 353 -22.22 21.81 24.69
C PRO A 353 -20.79 21.30 24.98
N VAL A 354 -20.55 20.01 24.77
CA VAL A 354 -19.33 19.31 25.19
C VAL A 354 -18.42 19.06 23.98
N MET A 355 -17.10 19.19 24.14
CA MET A 355 -16.13 18.83 23.09
C MET A 355 -15.72 17.36 23.24
N GLN A 356 -16.04 16.54 22.22
CA GLN A 356 -15.66 15.13 22.17
C GLN A 356 -14.25 14.95 21.54
N PRO A 357 -13.50 13.90 21.92
CA PRO A 357 -12.21 13.59 21.31
C PRO A 357 -12.33 13.41 19.77
N LYS A 358 -11.39 13.98 19.01
CA LYS A 358 -11.33 13.98 17.52
C LYS A 358 -12.33 14.90 16.77
N GLN A 359 -13.16 15.69 17.46
CA GLN A 359 -14.03 16.70 16.83
C GLN A 359 -13.54 18.14 17.13
N CYS A 360 -13.82 19.10 16.22
CA CYS A 360 -13.40 20.50 16.35
C CYS A 360 -14.50 21.49 16.76
N CYS A 361 -15.78 21.10 16.72
CA CYS A 361 -16.92 21.91 17.18
C CYS A 361 -17.59 21.22 18.39
N LYS A 362 -18.23 21.98 19.28
CA LYS A 362 -18.93 21.44 20.46
C LYS A 362 -20.29 20.86 20.07
N THR A 363 -20.68 19.72 20.64
CA THR A 363 -21.94 19.01 20.35
C THR A 363 -22.73 18.72 21.64
N CYS A 364 -24.05 18.52 21.50
CA CYS A 364 -24.94 18.24 22.63
C CYS A 364 -25.05 16.71 22.86
N PRO A 365 -25.16 16.21 24.10
CA PRO A 365 -25.26 14.76 24.37
C PRO A 365 -26.65 14.21 23.96
N GLY A 366 -26.73 13.22 23.06
CA GLY A 366 -27.98 12.50 22.77
C GLY A 366 -28.22 11.93 21.36
N ASP A 367 -27.38 12.21 20.36
CA ASP A 367 -27.62 11.74 18.98
C ASP A 367 -27.13 10.29 18.73
N PRO A 368 -27.91 9.41 18.06
CA PRO A 368 -27.61 7.99 17.90
C PRO A 368 -26.63 7.65 16.76
N ILE A 369 -25.88 6.55 16.95
CA ILE A 369 -24.85 5.99 16.04
C ILE A 369 -25.34 4.63 15.48
N PRO A 370 -25.22 4.31 14.18
CA PRO A 370 -25.55 2.97 13.67
C PRO A 370 -24.35 2.03 13.61
N ASP A 371 -24.59 0.79 14.05
CA ASP A 371 -23.67 -0.34 14.20
C ASP A 371 -23.44 -1.21 12.95
N THR A 372 -22.34 -1.94 13.01
CA THR A 372 -21.71 -2.93 12.11
C THR A 372 -22.56 -4.19 11.84
N ILE A 373 -22.52 -4.75 10.60
CA ILE A 373 -22.96 -6.13 10.29
C ILE A 373 -21.88 -6.87 9.47
N GLN A 374 -21.65 -8.15 9.81
CA GLN A 374 -20.67 -9.10 9.27
C GLN A 374 -21.28 -10.09 8.25
N ASP A 375 -20.49 -10.48 7.26
CA ASP A 375 -20.72 -11.56 6.27
C ASP A 375 -20.23 -12.94 6.75
N ILE A 376 -20.69 -14.02 6.10
CA ILE A 376 -19.93 -15.20 5.56
C ILE A 376 -20.88 -16.03 4.65
N ILE A 377 -20.50 -16.34 3.39
CA ILE A 377 -20.82 -17.57 2.59
C ILE A 377 -19.71 -17.80 1.51
N PRO A 378 -19.39 -19.04 1.05
CA PRO A 378 -18.13 -19.40 0.40
C PRO A 378 -18.08 -19.46 -1.15
N ARG A 379 -16.83 -19.57 -1.63
CA ARG A 379 -16.31 -19.71 -3.01
C ARG A 379 -16.88 -20.88 -3.84
N ASN A 380 -17.08 -20.67 -5.15
CA ASN A 380 -16.19 -21.19 -6.22
C ASN A 380 -16.69 -20.95 -7.67
N ALA A 381 -15.71 -20.81 -8.57
CA ALA A 381 -15.65 -21.26 -9.97
C ALA A 381 -16.29 -20.43 -11.10
N ILE A 382 -15.57 -19.42 -11.62
CA ILE A 382 -15.58 -19.02 -13.04
C ILE A 382 -14.19 -18.46 -13.42
N ASP A 383 -13.22 -19.34 -13.72
CA ASP A 383 -11.79 -18.97 -13.81
C ASP A 383 -11.22 -18.92 -15.25
N GLU A 384 -12.00 -19.20 -16.29
CA GLU A 384 -11.42 -19.41 -17.64
C GLU A 384 -11.60 -18.21 -18.60
N GLU A 385 -12.70 -17.45 -18.51
CA GLU A 385 -12.97 -16.33 -19.44
C GLU A 385 -12.40 -14.98 -18.95
N GLU A 386 -12.09 -14.87 -17.66
CA GLU A 386 -11.52 -13.66 -17.04
C GLU A 386 -9.98 -13.55 -17.22
N LYS A 387 -9.30 -14.63 -17.62
CA LYS A 387 -7.83 -14.72 -17.74
C LYS A 387 -7.25 -13.88 -18.88
N SER A 388 -7.96 -13.71 -20.00
CA SER A 388 -7.43 -12.95 -21.16
C SER A 388 -7.61 -11.43 -21.04
N SER A 389 -8.56 -10.97 -20.22
CA SER A 389 -8.89 -9.54 -20.03
C SER A 389 -7.87 -8.75 -19.19
N LYS A 390 -6.90 -9.47 -18.59
CA LYS A 390 -5.93 -8.94 -17.62
C LYS A 390 -4.53 -8.73 -18.21
N HIS A 391 -4.21 -9.28 -19.37
CA HIS A 391 -2.85 -9.25 -19.94
C HIS A 391 -2.73 -8.34 -21.16
N TYR A 392 -1.65 -7.56 -21.21
CA TYR A 392 -1.31 -6.65 -22.30
C TYR A 392 0.15 -6.85 -22.72
N ALA A 393 0.46 -6.52 -23.97
CA ALA A 393 1.83 -6.45 -24.46
C ALA A 393 2.08 -5.13 -25.17
N ALA A 394 3.35 -4.75 -25.25
CA ALA A 394 3.78 -3.61 -26.05
C ALA A 394 5.05 -4.00 -26.81
N LEU A 395 5.13 -3.62 -28.08
CA LEU A 395 6.35 -3.65 -28.88
C LEU A 395 6.93 -2.23 -28.90
N LEU A 396 8.18 -2.07 -28.46
CA LEU A 396 8.87 -0.79 -28.35
C LEU A 396 10.01 -0.77 -29.37
N THR A 397 9.81 -0.02 -30.45
CA THR A 397 10.71 0.13 -31.60
C THR A 397 10.78 1.60 -32.01
N GLY A 398 11.75 1.97 -32.86
CA GLY A 398 11.81 3.33 -33.41
C GLY A 398 10.57 3.72 -34.23
N ARG A 399 9.90 2.77 -34.87
CA ARG A 399 8.69 3.02 -35.69
C ARG A 399 7.38 3.05 -34.89
N SER A 400 7.35 2.42 -33.72
CA SER A 400 6.22 2.49 -32.78
C SER A 400 6.36 3.63 -31.77
N SER A 401 7.45 4.41 -31.85
CA SER A 401 7.71 5.54 -30.97
C SER A 401 6.72 6.68 -31.24
N LEU A 402 6.02 7.13 -30.20
CA LEU A 402 5.08 8.23 -30.23
C LEU A 402 5.86 9.55 -30.39
N VAL A 403 5.51 10.36 -31.40
CA VAL A 403 6.14 11.66 -31.64
C VAL A 403 5.69 12.63 -30.55
N LEU A 404 6.50 12.79 -29.50
CA LEU A 404 6.22 13.70 -28.40
C LEU A 404 6.33 15.15 -28.89
N ARG A 405 5.26 15.92 -28.70
CA ARG A 405 5.02 17.23 -29.36
C ARG A 405 5.99 18.38 -29.01
N ASN A 406 7.11 18.14 -28.34
CA ASN A 406 8.04 19.23 -27.95
C ASN A 406 9.43 18.69 -27.54
N GLU A 407 10.25 18.34 -28.52
CA GLU A 407 11.67 18.71 -28.49
C GLU A 407 12.00 19.47 -29.78
N PHE A 408 12.76 20.53 -29.64
CA PHE A 408 13.06 21.51 -30.68
C PHE A 408 13.45 20.85 -32.01
N SER A 409 12.65 21.10 -33.05
CA SER A 409 13.09 21.27 -34.44
C SER A 409 14.31 20.44 -34.87
N LYS A 410 14.18 19.11 -34.94
CA LYS A 410 14.97 18.23 -35.82
C LYS A 410 14.27 16.86 -35.97
N PRO A 411 14.32 16.22 -37.14
CA PRO A 411 13.74 14.89 -37.35
C PRO A 411 14.51 13.89 -36.49
N GLN A 412 13.81 13.21 -35.59
CA GLN A 412 14.38 12.41 -34.49
C GLN A 412 14.76 10.99 -34.95
N SER A 413 15.45 10.84 -36.10
CA SER A 413 15.94 9.55 -36.61
C SER A 413 17.33 9.16 -36.09
N ASP A 414 18.13 10.11 -35.58
CA ASP A 414 19.58 9.92 -35.43
C ASP A 414 20.05 9.37 -34.07
N PHE A 415 19.16 9.14 -33.09
CA PHE A 415 19.55 8.76 -31.73
C PHE A 415 19.50 7.24 -31.45
N ASN A 416 18.66 6.46 -32.15
CA ASN A 416 18.66 4.98 -32.02
C ASN A 416 19.62 4.31 -33.03
N LYS A 417 20.91 4.68 -33.00
CA LYS A 417 21.93 4.20 -33.96
C LYS A 417 22.09 2.68 -33.98
N ASN A 418 21.79 2.01 -32.87
CA ASN A 418 21.97 0.56 -32.73
C ASN A 418 20.70 -0.24 -33.01
N ASN A 419 19.61 0.41 -33.43
CA ASN A 419 18.27 -0.18 -33.59
C ASN A 419 17.86 -1.03 -32.38
N VAL A 420 17.93 -0.43 -31.19
CA VAL A 420 17.46 -1.02 -29.93
C VAL A 420 15.97 -1.30 -30.03
N VAL A 421 15.57 -2.50 -29.61
CA VAL A 421 14.18 -2.96 -29.53
C VAL A 421 13.90 -3.43 -28.10
N ALA A 422 12.67 -3.25 -27.64
CA ALA A 422 12.21 -3.81 -26.37
C ALA A 422 10.78 -4.35 -26.49
N THR A 423 10.43 -5.29 -25.62
CA THR A 423 9.08 -5.84 -25.49
C THR A 423 8.60 -5.71 -24.05
N GLY A 424 7.36 -5.28 -23.89
CA GLY A 424 6.66 -5.14 -22.61
C GLY A 424 5.60 -6.21 -22.44
N ARG A 425 5.47 -6.75 -21.22
CA ARG A 425 4.35 -7.57 -20.75
C ARG A 425 3.74 -6.89 -19.54
N PHE A 426 2.42 -6.79 -19.53
CA PHE A 426 1.69 -6.14 -18.46
C PHE A 426 0.58 -7.04 -17.97
N SER A 427 0.41 -7.13 -16.66
CA SER A 427 -0.65 -7.90 -16.02
C SER A 427 -1.39 -7.00 -15.05
N PHE A 428 -2.70 -6.85 -15.27
CA PHE A 428 -3.56 -6.05 -14.43
C PHE A 428 -4.32 -6.94 -13.44
N HIS A 429 -4.06 -6.75 -12.15
CA HIS A 429 -4.68 -7.54 -11.09
C HIS A 429 -4.89 -6.68 -9.83
N LYS A 430 -6.07 -6.75 -9.21
CA LYS A 430 -6.42 -6.01 -7.97
C LYS A 430 -6.07 -4.50 -8.00
N LYS A 431 -6.39 -3.81 -9.11
CA LYS A 431 -6.08 -2.38 -9.35
C LYS A 431 -4.58 -2.07 -9.48
N ASN A 432 -3.71 -3.07 -9.57
CA ASN A 432 -2.28 -2.91 -9.80
C ASN A 432 -1.93 -3.35 -11.21
N LEU A 433 -1.09 -2.59 -11.91
CA LEU A 433 -0.53 -2.96 -13.21
C LEU A 433 0.92 -3.40 -13.02
N TYR A 434 1.17 -4.69 -13.06
CA TYR A 434 2.53 -5.24 -13.06
C TYR A 434 3.12 -5.11 -14.47
N TYR A 435 4.35 -4.64 -14.58
CA TYR A 435 5.05 -4.47 -15.85
C TYR A 435 6.35 -5.27 -15.88
N SER A 436 6.71 -5.76 -17.06
CA SER A 436 7.93 -6.51 -17.32
C SER A 436 8.46 -6.14 -18.69
N PHE A 437 9.70 -5.64 -18.76
CA PHE A 437 10.35 -5.35 -20.03
C PHE A 437 11.55 -6.27 -20.25
N TYR A 438 11.64 -6.77 -21.48
CA TYR A 438 12.83 -7.43 -21.98
C TYR A 438 13.40 -6.58 -23.11
N ILE A 439 14.68 -6.24 -23.00
CA ILE A 439 15.34 -5.20 -23.80
C ILE A 439 16.50 -5.84 -24.57
N SER A 440 16.71 -5.37 -25.80
CA SER A 440 17.83 -5.74 -26.66
C SER A 440 19.17 -5.79 -25.91
N GLU A 441 19.99 -6.78 -26.24
CA GLU A 441 21.29 -6.94 -25.59
C GLU A 441 22.26 -5.79 -25.90
N LYS A 442 21.99 -5.05 -26.97
CA LYS A 442 22.78 -3.90 -27.46
C LYS A 442 22.58 -2.64 -26.62
N ALA A 443 21.63 -2.64 -25.69
CA ALA A 443 21.33 -1.51 -24.83
C ALA A 443 21.63 -1.80 -23.35
N ALA A 444 22.09 -0.76 -22.66
CA ALA A 444 22.11 -0.71 -21.21
C ALA A 444 20.68 -0.64 -20.64
N ARG A 445 20.56 -0.78 -19.33
CA ARG A 445 19.27 -0.65 -18.64
C ARG A 445 18.75 0.81 -18.69
N PRO A 446 17.47 1.04 -19.00
CA PRO A 446 16.89 2.38 -19.00
C PRO A 446 16.87 2.99 -17.59
N HIS A 447 16.90 4.32 -17.53
CA HIS A 447 16.90 5.06 -16.26
C HIS A 447 15.47 5.33 -15.76
N SER A 448 14.51 5.56 -16.66
CA SER A 448 13.12 5.88 -16.31
C SER A 448 12.12 5.20 -17.25
N LEU A 449 10.94 4.90 -16.71
CA LEU A 449 9.75 4.43 -17.41
C LEU A 449 8.64 5.46 -17.22
N GLN A 450 8.00 5.86 -18.31
CA GLN A 450 6.82 6.73 -18.28
C GLN A 450 5.62 6.03 -18.91
N PHE A 451 4.47 6.11 -18.25
CA PHE A 451 3.19 5.81 -18.88
C PHE A 451 2.57 7.11 -19.38
N VAL A 452 2.18 7.13 -20.65
CA VAL A 452 1.63 8.33 -21.31
C VAL A 452 0.30 8.05 -22.00
N ASP A 453 -0.50 9.09 -22.16
CA ASP A 453 -1.72 9.06 -22.98
C ASP A 453 -1.39 9.18 -24.49
N PRO A 454 -2.37 9.07 -25.40
CA PRO A 454 -2.14 9.19 -26.85
C PRO A 454 -1.67 10.58 -27.29
N GLN A 455 -1.82 11.60 -26.45
CA GLN A 455 -1.36 12.96 -26.69
C GLN A 455 0.08 13.19 -26.20
N GLY A 456 0.68 12.20 -25.52
CA GLY A 456 2.03 12.27 -24.94
C GLY A 456 2.09 12.97 -23.58
N ASN A 457 0.96 13.11 -22.86
CA ASN A 457 0.97 13.59 -21.49
C ASN A 457 1.38 12.47 -20.54
N ILE A 458 2.25 12.79 -19.57
CA ILE A 458 2.73 11.83 -18.57
C ILE A 458 1.63 11.56 -17.55
N LEU A 459 1.19 10.30 -17.50
CA LEU A 459 0.24 9.79 -16.53
C LEU A 459 0.94 9.41 -15.22
N GLU A 460 2.09 8.71 -15.34
CA GLU A 460 2.94 8.29 -14.21
C GLU A 460 4.38 8.05 -14.67
N GLU A 461 5.35 8.24 -13.78
CA GLU A 461 6.78 8.02 -14.05
C GLU A 461 7.45 7.20 -12.94
N PHE A 462 8.27 6.22 -13.34
CA PHE A 462 8.96 5.30 -12.44
C PHE A 462 10.48 5.32 -12.69
N PRO A 463 11.32 5.55 -11.65
CA PRO A 463 12.76 5.36 -11.78
C PRO A 463 13.11 3.87 -11.85
N LEU A 464 13.95 3.48 -12.83
CA LEU A 464 14.28 2.07 -13.11
C LEU A 464 15.71 1.65 -12.76
N SER A 465 16.66 2.59 -12.72
CA SER A 465 18.08 2.32 -12.39
C SER A 465 18.76 3.57 -11.84
N HIS A 466 19.90 3.40 -11.15
CA HIS A 466 20.72 4.54 -10.69
C HIS A 466 21.77 4.95 -11.73
N THR A 467 22.52 6.02 -11.45
CA THR A 467 23.69 6.44 -12.26
C THR A 467 24.64 5.25 -12.48
N GLY A 468 24.86 4.87 -13.74
CA GLY A 468 25.65 3.69 -14.12
C GLY A 468 24.83 2.43 -14.44
N GLY A 469 23.50 2.46 -14.37
CA GLY A 469 22.61 1.37 -14.79
C GLY A 469 22.44 0.23 -13.78
N TYR A 470 22.95 0.38 -12.56
CA TYR A 470 22.88 -0.62 -11.49
C TYR A 470 21.50 -0.66 -10.81
N VAL A 471 21.08 -1.87 -10.41
CA VAL A 471 19.88 -2.15 -9.62
C VAL A 471 20.19 -3.15 -8.52
N ASN A 472 19.67 -2.89 -7.31
CA ASN A 472 19.81 -3.75 -6.13
C ASN A 472 18.78 -4.91 -6.15
N SER A 473 18.77 -5.70 -7.23
CA SER A 473 17.88 -6.85 -7.38
C SER A 473 18.61 -8.06 -7.95
N ILE A 474 18.62 -9.16 -7.20
CA ILE A 474 19.22 -10.43 -7.65
C ILE A 474 18.48 -10.97 -8.88
N TYR A 475 17.14 -10.96 -8.84
CA TYR A 475 16.30 -11.46 -9.92
C TYR A 475 16.50 -10.68 -11.22
N GLN A 476 16.45 -9.34 -11.14
CA GLN A 476 16.50 -8.51 -12.33
C GLN A 476 17.90 -8.51 -12.96
N ASN A 477 18.96 -8.63 -12.15
CA ASN A 477 20.32 -8.78 -12.65
C ASN A 477 20.54 -10.15 -13.31
N ALA A 478 20.00 -11.23 -12.75
CA ALA A 478 20.12 -12.58 -13.31
C ALA A 478 19.25 -12.83 -14.55
N SER A 479 18.08 -12.19 -14.63
CA SER A 479 17.13 -12.35 -15.76
C SER A 479 17.32 -11.30 -16.86
N ARG A 480 18.03 -10.20 -16.59
CA ARG A 480 18.14 -9.00 -17.44
C ARG A 480 16.79 -8.33 -17.74
N LYS A 481 15.73 -8.68 -17.00
CA LYS A 481 14.40 -8.09 -17.14
C LYS A 481 14.29 -6.83 -16.27
N VAL A 482 13.45 -5.89 -16.71
CA VAL A 482 13.04 -4.74 -15.91
C VAL A 482 11.64 -4.99 -15.38
N CYS A 483 11.49 -5.03 -14.07
CA CYS A 483 10.27 -5.44 -13.40
C CYS A 483 9.76 -4.33 -12.47
N GLY A 484 8.45 -4.25 -12.27
CA GLY A 484 7.85 -3.38 -11.27
C GLY A 484 6.33 -3.34 -11.34
N VAL A 485 5.73 -2.43 -10.57
CA VAL A 485 4.27 -2.35 -10.43
C VAL A 485 3.81 -0.90 -10.33
N TRP A 486 2.73 -0.57 -11.04
CA TRP A 486 1.95 0.63 -10.80
C TRP A 486 0.78 0.29 -9.88
N LYS A 487 0.90 0.65 -8.60
CA LYS A 487 -0.12 0.36 -7.58
C LYS A 487 -1.32 1.32 -7.65
N ARG A 488 -2.48 0.80 -7.27
CA ARG A 488 -3.73 1.57 -7.07
C ARG A 488 -4.06 2.48 -8.26
N MET A 489 -3.99 1.93 -9.48
CA MET A 489 -4.22 2.68 -10.69
C MET A 489 -5.58 3.42 -10.67
N PRO A 490 -5.60 4.76 -10.86
CA PRO A 490 -6.82 5.57 -10.90
C PRO A 490 -7.87 5.07 -11.89
N ARG A 491 -9.16 5.37 -11.64
CA ARG A 491 -10.29 4.94 -12.49
C ARG A 491 -10.11 5.38 -13.95
N ASP A 492 -9.72 6.63 -14.18
CA ASP A 492 -9.55 7.18 -15.53
C ASP A 492 -8.43 6.49 -16.32
N TYR A 493 -7.32 6.17 -15.67
CA TYR A 493 -6.19 5.50 -16.32
C TYR A 493 -6.50 4.02 -16.60
N ARG A 494 -7.30 3.37 -15.74
CA ARG A 494 -7.84 2.03 -16.02
C ARG A 494 -8.74 2.03 -17.26
N LYS A 495 -9.51 3.10 -17.49
CA LYS A 495 -10.32 3.26 -18.71
C LYS A 495 -9.42 3.38 -19.95
N LEU A 496 -8.35 4.18 -19.89
CA LEU A 496 -7.37 4.29 -20.98
C LEU A 496 -6.70 2.94 -21.29
N LEU A 497 -6.28 2.19 -20.25
CA LEU A 497 -5.70 0.86 -20.40
C LEU A 497 -6.68 -0.12 -21.05
N LYS A 498 -7.93 -0.18 -20.58
CA LYS A 498 -8.97 -1.06 -21.14
C LYS A 498 -9.29 -0.75 -22.61
N GLN A 499 -9.16 0.53 -23.00
CA GLN A 499 -9.34 1.03 -24.37
C GLN A 499 -8.07 0.94 -25.23
N GLU A 500 -6.97 0.37 -24.72
CA GLU A 500 -5.68 0.28 -25.40
C GLU A 500 -5.10 1.64 -25.82
N LYS A 501 -5.46 2.71 -25.09
CA LYS A 501 -5.03 4.10 -25.34
C LYS A 501 -3.90 4.54 -24.41
N MET A 502 -3.10 3.61 -23.93
CA MET A 502 -1.97 3.88 -23.03
C MET A 502 -0.68 3.42 -23.69
N TYR A 503 0.38 4.20 -23.54
CA TYR A 503 1.70 3.90 -24.07
C TYR A 503 2.71 3.82 -22.93
N ALA A 504 3.65 2.86 -23.04
CA ALA A 504 4.83 2.81 -22.20
C ALA A 504 6.03 3.40 -22.95
N VAL A 505 6.78 4.26 -22.29
CA VAL A 505 7.96 4.96 -22.82
C VAL A 505 9.17 4.64 -21.94
N LEU A 506 10.21 4.05 -22.53
CA LEU A 506 11.49 3.80 -21.87
C LEU A 506 12.48 4.90 -22.25
N LEU A 507 13.20 5.42 -21.26
CA LEU A 507 14.14 6.54 -21.40
C LEU A 507 15.57 6.09 -21.08
N TRP A 508 16.50 6.39 -22.00
CA TRP A 508 17.95 6.19 -21.83
C TRP A 508 18.69 7.52 -21.88
N GLY A 509 19.72 7.65 -21.05
CA GLY A 509 20.56 8.84 -20.96
C GLY A 509 20.54 9.46 -19.56
N ILE A 510 21.38 10.47 -19.38
CA ILE A 510 21.39 11.34 -18.21
C ILE A 510 20.70 12.64 -18.65
N LYS A 511 19.98 13.33 -17.75
CA LYS A 511 19.21 14.56 -18.01
C LYS A 511 19.91 15.66 -18.85
N ASP A 512 21.23 15.59 -18.99
CA ASP A 512 22.08 16.58 -19.66
C ASP A 512 22.85 16.02 -20.90
N GLN A 513 22.55 14.78 -21.35
CA GLN A 513 23.09 14.18 -22.58
C GLN A 513 21.95 13.83 -23.56
N ALA A 514 22.30 13.50 -24.81
CA ALA A 514 21.33 13.11 -25.83
C ALA A 514 20.56 11.85 -25.40
N GLU A 515 19.36 12.04 -24.85
CA GLU A 515 18.45 10.96 -24.46
C GLU A 515 17.82 10.35 -25.71
N PHE A 516 17.73 9.01 -25.76
CA PHE A 516 16.89 8.33 -26.74
C PHE A 516 15.76 7.60 -26.03
N THR A 517 14.62 7.53 -26.69
CA THR A 517 13.38 7.01 -26.12
C THR A 517 12.80 5.93 -27.03
N LEU A 518 12.27 4.86 -26.44
CA LEU A 518 11.45 3.88 -27.15
C LEU A 518 10.06 3.87 -26.55
N SER A 519 9.02 3.85 -27.38
CA SER A 519 7.67 3.67 -26.88
C SER A 519 6.87 2.61 -27.62
N GLY A 520 5.84 2.11 -26.95
CA GLY A 520 4.94 1.10 -27.48
C GLY A 520 3.57 1.19 -26.82
N GLN A 521 2.53 0.94 -27.61
CA GLN A 521 1.13 0.91 -27.17
C GLN A 521 0.85 -0.37 -26.38
N LEU A 522 0.08 -0.27 -25.30
CA LEU A 522 -0.38 -1.42 -24.52
C LEU A 522 -1.63 -2.01 -25.18
N MET A 523 -1.48 -3.19 -25.79
CA MET A 523 -2.55 -3.89 -26.52
C MET A 523 -2.84 -5.25 -25.91
N LYS A 524 -4.08 -5.73 -26.03
CA LYS A 524 -4.48 -7.07 -25.58
C LYS A 524 -4.20 -8.09 -26.68
N HIS A 525 -3.73 -9.27 -26.27
CA HIS A 525 -3.57 -10.42 -27.17
C HIS A 525 -4.02 -11.69 -26.46
N GLY A 526 -4.87 -12.49 -27.12
CA GLY A 526 -5.44 -13.71 -26.52
C GLY A 526 -4.38 -14.74 -26.10
N ALA A 527 -3.25 -14.82 -26.80
CA ALA A 527 -2.17 -15.78 -26.53
C ALA A 527 -1.34 -15.45 -25.27
N LEU A 528 -1.49 -14.26 -24.68
CA LEU A 528 -0.71 -13.85 -23.50
C LEU A 528 -1.01 -14.70 -22.25
N GLY A 529 -2.24 -15.20 -22.11
CA GLY A 529 -2.62 -16.07 -21.00
C GLY A 529 -1.93 -17.44 -21.03
N THR A 530 -1.44 -17.85 -22.21
CA THR A 530 -0.80 -19.16 -22.44
C THR A 530 0.68 -19.04 -22.82
N GLU A 531 1.30 -17.87 -22.61
CA GLU A 531 2.71 -17.64 -22.93
C GLU A 531 3.61 -18.50 -22.02
N LEU A 532 4.45 -19.34 -22.62
CA LEU A 532 5.47 -20.16 -21.91
C LEU A 532 6.89 -19.74 -22.30
N LEU A 533 7.06 -19.31 -23.55
CA LEU A 533 8.31 -18.82 -24.11
C LEU A 533 8.03 -17.52 -24.88
N SER A 534 9.07 -16.71 -25.08
CA SER A 534 8.97 -15.46 -25.81
C SER A 534 10.13 -15.32 -26.79
N SER A 535 10.05 -14.38 -27.73
CA SER A 535 11.20 -13.98 -28.52
C SER A 535 11.19 -12.47 -28.76
N LEU A 536 12.36 -11.85 -28.74
CA LEU A 536 12.58 -10.47 -29.15
C LEU A 536 13.26 -10.49 -30.52
N LEU A 537 12.60 -9.96 -31.53
CA LEU A 537 13.05 -10.00 -32.92
C LEU A 537 13.69 -8.68 -33.31
N GLU A 538 14.89 -8.78 -33.88
CA GLU A 538 15.69 -7.65 -34.36
C GLU A 538 16.09 -7.87 -35.82
N PRO A 539 16.53 -6.84 -36.57
CA PRO A 539 17.06 -7.03 -37.91
C PRO A 539 18.16 -8.10 -37.92
N ALA A 540 17.98 -9.11 -38.77
CA ALA A 540 18.92 -10.21 -38.87
C ALA A 540 20.28 -9.70 -39.38
N PRO A 541 21.40 -10.32 -38.97
CA PRO A 541 22.72 -10.00 -39.53
C PRO A 541 22.73 -10.11 -41.06
N GLY A 542 23.24 -9.09 -41.75
CA GLY A 542 23.27 -9.02 -43.22
C GLY A 542 22.03 -8.39 -43.87
N SER A 543 21.01 -8.00 -43.09
CA SER A 543 19.86 -7.24 -43.59
C SER A 543 20.23 -5.80 -43.97
N ASP A 544 19.38 -5.16 -44.77
CA ASP A 544 19.60 -3.77 -45.22
C ASP A 544 19.37 -2.80 -44.05
N SER A 545 20.46 -2.29 -43.49
CA SER A 545 20.45 -1.37 -42.34
C SER A 545 19.59 -0.12 -42.55
N SER A 546 19.49 0.39 -43.78
CA SER A 546 18.72 1.60 -44.09
C SER A 546 17.22 1.30 -44.15
N ALA A 547 16.83 0.21 -44.82
CA ALA A 547 15.44 -0.20 -44.95
C ALA A 547 14.87 -0.76 -43.63
N MET A 548 15.72 -1.35 -42.80
CA MET A 548 15.37 -1.99 -41.52
C MET A 548 15.56 -1.07 -40.31
N MET A 549 15.81 0.22 -40.51
CA MET A 549 15.95 1.17 -39.41
C MET A 549 14.63 1.31 -38.64
N GLY A 550 14.70 1.21 -37.30
CA GLY A 550 13.56 1.33 -36.40
C GLY A 550 12.63 0.12 -36.37
N THR A 551 12.99 -1.00 -37.00
CA THR A 551 12.16 -2.21 -37.08
C THR A 551 12.45 -3.18 -35.95
N GLY A 552 11.45 -3.98 -35.60
CA GLY A 552 11.59 -5.04 -34.62
C GLY A 552 10.31 -5.85 -34.49
N GLY A 553 10.34 -6.83 -33.58
CA GLY A 553 9.17 -7.61 -33.25
C GLY A 553 9.28 -8.32 -31.91
N THR A 554 8.18 -8.91 -31.49
CA THR A 554 8.10 -9.78 -30.33
C THR A 554 7.21 -10.97 -30.67
N ALA A 555 7.60 -12.15 -30.22
CA ALA A 555 6.80 -13.36 -30.35
C ALA A 555 6.35 -13.87 -28.98
N ILE A 556 5.11 -14.33 -28.94
CA ILE A 556 4.46 -15.02 -27.83
C ILE A 556 4.37 -16.48 -28.25
N VAL A 557 5.04 -17.37 -27.52
CA VAL A 557 5.13 -18.79 -27.86
C VAL A 557 4.43 -19.61 -26.78
N SER A 558 3.47 -20.41 -27.23
CA SER A 558 2.73 -21.36 -26.41
C SER A 558 2.97 -22.78 -26.96
N THR A 559 3.06 -23.76 -26.06
CA THR A 559 3.31 -25.15 -26.40
C THR A 559 2.31 -26.05 -25.70
N SER A 560 1.93 -27.15 -26.35
CA SER A 560 1.13 -28.22 -25.75
C SER A 560 1.92 -29.51 -25.76
N THR A 561 2.01 -30.18 -24.61
CA THR A 561 2.66 -31.49 -24.46
C THR A 561 1.71 -32.67 -24.64
N VAL A 562 0.40 -32.49 -24.49
CA VAL A 562 -0.63 -33.54 -24.70
C VAL A 562 -0.74 -33.88 -26.18
N MET A 563 -0.91 -32.86 -27.02
CA MET A 563 -0.76 -32.93 -28.46
C MET A 563 0.44 -32.05 -28.84
N PRO A 564 1.64 -32.64 -29.03
CA PRO A 564 2.86 -31.92 -29.33
C PRO A 564 2.69 -30.92 -30.47
N SER A 565 2.51 -29.65 -30.08
CA SER A 565 2.25 -28.55 -31.00
C SER A 565 2.82 -27.27 -30.43
N ILE A 566 3.17 -26.37 -31.35
CA ILE A 566 3.64 -25.03 -31.05
C ILE A 566 2.69 -24.04 -31.70
N ASN A 567 2.34 -22.99 -30.96
CA ASN A 567 1.56 -21.86 -31.45
C ASN A 567 2.34 -20.57 -31.16
N VAL A 568 2.64 -19.83 -32.22
CA VAL A 568 3.50 -18.65 -32.23
C VAL A 568 2.71 -17.46 -32.75
N VAL A 569 2.46 -16.49 -31.88
CA VAL A 569 1.89 -15.19 -32.24
C VAL A 569 3.01 -14.18 -32.32
N ILE A 570 3.17 -13.52 -33.46
CA ILE A 570 4.25 -12.58 -33.72
C ILE A 570 3.69 -11.20 -33.98
N ILE A 571 4.16 -10.23 -33.20
CA ILE A 571 3.85 -8.81 -33.33
C ILE A 571 5.12 -8.13 -33.85
N PHE A 572 5.08 -7.48 -35.01
CA PHE A 572 6.29 -6.91 -35.62
C PHE A 572 5.98 -5.72 -36.52
N ASN A 573 7.02 -5.01 -36.92
CA ASN A 573 6.92 -3.96 -37.92
C ASN A 573 8.11 -3.92 -38.87
N GLY A 574 7.87 -3.34 -40.05
CA GLY A 574 8.92 -2.91 -40.96
C GLY A 574 9.67 -3.97 -41.77
N ILE A 575 9.07 -5.13 -42.03
CA ILE A 575 9.56 -6.09 -43.05
C ILE A 575 8.92 -5.89 -44.43
N PHE A 576 8.29 -4.74 -44.65
CA PHE A 576 7.56 -4.38 -45.87
C PHE A 576 8.14 -3.11 -46.47
N THR A 577 8.13 -3.04 -47.80
CA THR A 577 8.49 -1.82 -48.52
C THR A 577 7.29 -0.85 -48.54
N PRO A 578 7.52 0.48 -48.63
CA PRO A 578 6.44 1.48 -48.64
C PRO A 578 5.44 1.33 -49.80
N PHE A 579 5.81 0.59 -50.84
CA PHE A 579 5.02 0.40 -52.07
C PHE A 579 4.10 -0.83 -52.02
N GLU A 580 4.28 -1.72 -51.04
CA GLU A 580 3.50 -2.95 -50.95
C GLU A 580 2.20 -2.69 -50.14
N THR A 581 1.09 -2.44 -50.84
CA THR A 581 -0.22 -2.07 -50.27
C THR A 581 -1.28 -3.19 -50.31
N LYS A 582 -0.91 -4.37 -50.85
CA LYS A 582 -1.78 -5.55 -51.00
C LYS A 582 -1.33 -6.69 -50.07
N ASN A 583 -2.03 -7.82 -50.05
CA ASN A 583 -1.66 -8.99 -49.23
C ASN A 583 -0.24 -9.45 -49.55
N ILE A 584 0.68 -9.34 -48.59
CA ILE A 584 2.09 -9.72 -48.76
C ILE A 584 2.35 -11.07 -48.08
N PRO A 585 2.91 -12.06 -48.79
CA PRO A 585 3.35 -13.29 -48.17
C PRO A 585 4.66 -13.07 -47.40
N VAL A 586 4.71 -13.59 -46.18
CA VAL A 586 5.84 -13.51 -45.25
C VAL A 586 6.24 -14.92 -44.86
N ASN A 587 7.53 -15.21 -44.89
CA ASN A 587 8.06 -16.49 -44.44
C ASN A 587 8.37 -16.42 -42.95
N VAL A 588 7.82 -17.35 -42.19
CA VAL A 588 8.12 -17.57 -40.77
C VAL A 588 8.87 -18.89 -40.65
N THR A 589 10.06 -18.85 -40.05
CA THR A 589 10.91 -20.02 -39.88
C THR A 589 11.34 -20.17 -38.43
N LEU A 590 11.21 -21.37 -37.87
CA LEU A 590 11.91 -21.78 -36.65
C LEU A 590 13.05 -22.71 -37.05
N SER A 591 14.29 -22.36 -36.74
CA SER A 591 15.47 -23.14 -37.09
C SER A 591 16.40 -23.34 -35.90
N LEU A 592 17.10 -24.47 -35.89
CA LEU A 592 18.15 -24.76 -34.91
C LEU A 592 19.47 -24.10 -35.32
N ASP A 593 20.08 -23.36 -34.38
CA ASP A 593 21.22 -22.48 -34.64
C ASP A 593 22.47 -23.24 -35.16
N GLU A 594 22.79 -24.39 -34.57
CA GLU A 594 24.03 -25.14 -34.90
C GLU A 594 23.98 -25.93 -36.22
N LYS A 595 22.79 -26.33 -36.70
CA LYS A 595 22.64 -27.24 -37.85
C LYS A 595 21.83 -26.67 -39.02
N LYS A 596 21.31 -25.44 -38.90
CA LYS A 596 20.31 -24.86 -39.82
C LYS A 596 19.13 -25.79 -40.11
N GLN A 597 18.84 -26.71 -39.17
CA GLN A 597 17.74 -27.66 -39.32
C GLN A 597 16.43 -26.90 -39.06
N ILE A 598 15.55 -26.93 -40.05
CA ILE A 598 14.25 -26.26 -40.02
C ILE A 598 13.29 -27.11 -39.18
N VAL A 599 12.75 -26.51 -38.11
CA VAL A 599 11.72 -27.10 -37.25
C VAL A 599 10.33 -26.75 -37.76
N LEU A 600 10.16 -25.51 -38.24
CA LEU A 600 8.93 -25.01 -38.84
C LEU A 600 9.28 -24.05 -39.97
N GLN A 601 8.57 -24.15 -41.08
CA GLN A 601 8.57 -23.12 -42.12
C GLN A 601 7.15 -22.98 -42.67
N GLU A 602 6.58 -21.80 -42.50
CA GLU A 602 5.25 -21.44 -42.96
C GLU A 602 5.30 -20.12 -43.71
N THR A 603 4.46 -19.99 -44.75
CA THR A 603 4.29 -18.74 -45.47
C THR A 603 2.90 -18.20 -45.15
N VAL A 604 2.83 -17.06 -44.46
CA VAL A 604 1.57 -16.44 -44.05
C VAL A 604 1.36 -15.13 -44.79
N ALA A 605 0.14 -14.89 -45.27
CA ALA A 605 -0.22 -13.64 -45.92
C ALA A 605 -0.65 -12.58 -44.89
N VAL A 606 0.01 -11.42 -44.90
CA VAL A 606 -0.38 -10.26 -44.10
C VAL A 606 -1.32 -9.39 -44.91
N SER A 607 -2.57 -9.26 -44.44
CA SER A 607 -3.59 -8.46 -45.10
C SER A 607 -3.42 -6.98 -44.76
N LYS A 608 -3.20 -6.13 -45.77
CA LYS A 608 -3.00 -4.67 -45.63
C LYS A 608 -1.94 -4.33 -44.57
N PRO A 609 -0.64 -4.53 -44.88
CA PRO A 609 0.44 -4.32 -43.93
C PRO A 609 0.43 -2.88 -43.39
N ALA A 610 0.40 -2.74 -42.07
CA ALA A 610 0.49 -1.45 -41.41
C ALA A 610 1.96 -1.07 -41.19
N SER A 611 2.28 0.22 -41.23
CA SER A 611 3.65 0.72 -41.06
C SER A 611 4.15 0.64 -39.61
N ASP A 612 3.22 0.63 -38.65
CA ASP A 612 3.44 0.71 -37.22
C ASP A 612 3.49 -0.67 -36.54
N ILE A 613 2.46 -1.51 -36.68
CA ILE A 613 2.34 -2.82 -36.04
C ILE A 613 1.56 -3.81 -36.92
N ASN A 614 2.07 -5.04 -37.05
CA ASN A 614 1.42 -6.15 -37.71
C ASN A 614 1.42 -7.38 -36.79
N VAL A 615 0.41 -8.23 -36.93
CA VAL A 615 0.28 -9.47 -36.14
C VAL A 615 0.10 -10.66 -37.07
N ILE A 616 0.89 -11.71 -36.86
CA ILE A 616 0.78 -13.01 -37.53
C ILE A 616 0.61 -14.10 -36.47
N ASN A 617 -0.15 -15.13 -36.78
CA ASN A 617 -0.28 -16.33 -35.97
C ASN A 617 0.11 -17.56 -36.80
N VAL A 618 0.97 -18.42 -36.25
CA VAL A 618 1.41 -19.67 -36.88
C VAL A 618 1.32 -20.80 -35.87
N SER A 619 0.70 -21.91 -36.27
CA SER A 619 0.62 -23.12 -35.45
C SER A 619 1.11 -24.34 -36.22
N ALA A 620 1.88 -25.21 -35.58
CA ALA A 620 2.35 -26.43 -36.19
C ALA A 620 2.45 -27.60 -35.22
N SER A 621 2.28 -28.81 -35.75
CA SER A 621 2.59 -30.04 -35.03
C SER A 621 4.10 -30.26 -34.99
N VAL A 622 4.61 -30.67 -33.83
CA VAL A 622 6.05 -30.89 -33.61
C VAL A 622 6.28 -32.20 -32.87
N THR A 623 7.46 -32.78 -33.03
CA THR A 623 7.84 -33.98 -32.26
C THR A 623 8.21 -33.63 -30.82
N GLN A 624 8.12 -34.60 -29.89
CA GLN A 624 8.56 -34.42 -28.51
C GLN A 624 10.05 -34.04 -28.39
N ALA A 625 10.88 -34.52 -29.32
CA ALA A 625 12.30 -34.17 -29.38
C ALA A 625 12.51 -32.70 -29.78
N GLN A 626 11.74 -32.19 -30.74
CA GLN A 626 11.75 -30.78 -31.13
C GLN A 626 11.24 -29.87 -30.01
N LEU A 627 10.20 -30.27 -29.27
CA LEU A 627 9.74 -29.52 -28.08
C LEU A 627 10.83 -29.35 -27.02
N ARG A 628 11.66 -30.37 -26.79
CA ARG A 628 12.80 -30.27 -25.86
C ARG A 628 13.90 -29.34 -26.34
N LEU A 629 14.01 -29.10 -27.65
CA LEU A 629 14.99 -28.17 -28.19
C LEU A 629 14.53 -26.70 -28.03
N LEU A 630 13.22 -26.44 -28.06
CA LEU A 630 12.64 -25.11 -27.77
C LEU A 630 13.02 -24.62 -26.38
N THR A 631 12.90 -25.49 -25.36
CA THR A 631 13.18 -25.11 -23.97
C THR A 631 14.69 -24.95 -23.68
N ARG A 632 15.57 -25.35 -24.61
CA ARG A 632 17.03 -25.26 -24.48
C ARG A 632 17.64 -23.96 -25.02
N GLY A 633 16.82 -23.07 -25.58
CA GLY A 633 17.24 -21.74 -26.05
C GLY A 633 18.02 -21.73 -27.37
N HIS A 634 18.04 -22.85 -28.10
CA HIS A 634 18.83 -23.03 -29.33
C HIS A 634 18.02 -22.87 -30.62
N ILE A 635 16.81 -22.32 -30.50
CA ILE A 635 15.89 -22.13 -31.62
C ILE A 635 15.81 -20.66 -31.96
N LEU A 636 16.15 -20.35 -33.19
CA LEU A 636 16.07 -19.05 -33.80
C LEU A 636 14.72 -18.94 -34.52
N LEU A 637 13.90 -17.97 -34.10
CA LEU A 637 12.72 -17.55 -34.84
C LEU A 637 13.13 -16.47 -35.84
N SER A 638 12.78 -16.64 -37.10
CA SER A 638 13.02 -15.62 -38.12
C SER A 638 11.81 -15.38 -39.01
N ILE A 639 11.67 -14.13 -39.45
CA ILE A 639 10.58 -13.67 -40.28
C ILE A 639 11.18 -12.87 -41.42
N SER A 640 10.85 -13.22 -42.66
CA SER A 640 11.36 -12.50 -43.82
C SER A 640 10.30 -12.25 -44.88
N SER A 641 10.48 -11.16 -45.62
CA SER A 641 9.69 -10.93 -46.83
C SER A 641 10.01 -11.99 -47.88
N VAL A 642 9.00 -12.50 -48.58
CA VAL A 642 9.21 -13.40 -49.72
C VAL A 642 9.88 -12.68 -50.89
N SER A 643 9.63 -11.37 -51.06
CA SER A 643 10.20 -10.60 -52.18
C SER A 643 11.68 -10.29 -51.98
N LYS A 644 12.11 -10.05 -50.73
CA LYS A 644 13.49 -9.73 -50.36
C LYS A 644 13.92 -10.45 -49.08
N PRO A 645 14.13 -11.78 -49.13
CA PRO A 645 14.28 -12.61 -47.92
C PRO A 645 15.56 -12.38 -47.13
N GLU A 646 16.63 -11.88 -47.76
CA GLU A 646 17.89 -11.55 -47.09
C GLU A 646 17.93 -10.10 -46.60
N ALA A 647 17.43 -9.16 -47.41
CA ALA A 647 17.46 -7.74 -47.08
C ALA A 647 16.41 -7.33 -46.03
N LEU A 648 15.23 -7.95 -46.04
CA LEU A 648 14.10 -7.66 -45.15
C LEU A 648 13.80 -8.86 -44.25
N LYS A 649 14.58 -9.00 -43.19
CA LYS A 649 14.52 -10.14 -42.27
C LYS A 649 14.68 -9.71 -40.82
N LEU A 650 13.77 -10.16 -39.97
CA LEU A 650 13.88 -10.10 -38.52
C LEU A 650 14.24 -11.49 -37.96
N SER A 651 15.03 -11.54 -36.90
CA SER A 651 15.38 -12.77 -36.22
C SER A 651 15.59 -12.56 -34.73
N GLY A 652 15.33 -13.58 -33.93
CA GLY A 652 15.59 -13.57 -32.49
C GLY A 652 15.54 -14.97 -31.90
N ASN A 653 16.29 -15.18 -30.82
CA ASN A 653 16.28 -16.45 -30.11
C ASN A 653 14.98 -16.62 -29.35
N VAL A 654 14.47 -17.84 -29.29
CA VAL A 654 13.38 -18.20 -28.38
C VAL A 654 13.94 -18.30 -26.97
N ILE A 655 13.47 -17.41 -26.11
CA ILE A 655 13.87 -17.26 -24.73
C ILE A 655 12.72 -17.67 -23.79
N THR A 656 13.02 -17.69 -22.50
CA THR A 656 12.00 -17.88 -21.47
C THR A 656 10.98 -16.75 -21.50
N LYS A 657 9.79 -17.03 -20.96
CA LYS A 657 8.67 -16.09 -20.86
C LYS A 657 9.14 -14.70 -20.42
N ALA A 658 8.71 -13.65 -21.13
CA ALA A 658 9.15 -12.28 -20.90
C ALA A 658 8.61 -11.65 -19.59
N THR A 659 7.59 -12.25 -18.96
CA THR A 659 7.04 -11.81 -17.68
C THR A 659 8.05 -11.96 -16.54
N CYS A 660 8.02 -11.00 -15.61
CA CYS A 660 8.77 -11.06 -14.38
C CYS A 660 7.99 -11.83 -13.32
N GLU A 661 8.34 -13.09 -13.14
CA GLU A 661 7.77 -13.95 -12.11
C GLU A 661 8.84 -14.80 -11.43
N LEU A 662 8.60 -15.08 -10.14
CA LEU A 662 9.31 -16.08 -9.36
C LEU A 662 8.31 -17.10 -8.81
N PHE A 663 8.81 -18.26 -8.44
CA PHE A 663 8.03 -19.34 -7.87
C PHE A 663 8.40 -19.49 -6.41
N GLN A 664 7.42 -19.50 -5.52
CA GLN A 664 7.69 -19.64 -4.09
C GLN A 664 6.75 -20.66 -3.45
N THR A 665 7.19 -21.23 -2.33
CA THR A 665 6.35 -22.08 -1.50
C THR A 665 6.82 -22.12 -0.05
N VAL A 666 5.88 -22.39 0.84
CA VAL A 666 6.15 -22.77 2.22
C VAL A 666 6.17 -24.30 2.28
N LEU A 667 7.20 -24.86 2.89
CA LEU A 667 7.34 -26.29 3.11
C LEU A 667 6.80 -26.64 4.49
N SER A 668 5.66 -27.32 4.50
CA SER A 668 4.96 -27.72 5.72
C SER A 668 4.62 -29.22 5.69
N SER A 669 4.52 -29.85 6.86
CA SER A 669 4.09 -31.24 6.93
C SER A 669 2.58 -31.37 6.73
N ALA A 670 2.15 -32.46 6.09
CA ALA A 670 0.74 -32.77 5.87
C ALA A 670 0.06 -33.37 7.12
N SER A 671 0.82 -33.95 8.05
CA SER A 671 0.29 -34.57 9.28
C SER A 671 1.18 -34.28 10.48
N ASN A 672 0.57 -34.15 11.67
CA ASN A 672 1.34 -33.90 12.91
C ASN A 672 2.14 -35.12 13.38
N THR A 673 1.79 -36.33 12.94
CA THR A 673 2.42 -37.59 13.37
C THR A 673 3.71 -37.91 12.61
N GLY A 674 3.86 -37.40 11.38
CA GLY A 674 5.04 -37.57 10.52
C GLY A 674 6.03 -36.39 10.57
N ASN A 675 5.99 -35.57 11.63
CA ASN A 675 6.95 -34.48 11.79
C ASN A 675 7.16 -34.12 13.27
N PRO A 676 7.69 -35.06 14.09
CA PRO A 676 7.83 -34.88 15.53
C PRO A 676 8.79 -33.74 15.89
N ASP A 677 9.85 -33.56 15.09
CA ASP A 677 10.87 -32.53 15.32
C ASP A 677 10.42 -31.13 14.85
N GLY A 678 9.25 -31.04 14.21
CA GLY A 678 8.66 -29.80 13.78
C GLY A 678 9.45 -29.12 12.65
N VAL A 679 10.05 -29.93 11.77
CA VAL A 679 10.79 -29.53 10.58
C VAL A 679 9.92 -28.66 9.71
N SER A 680 10.47 -27.55 9.24
CA SER A 680 9.76 -26.59 8.40
C SER A 680 10.71 -25.95 7.41
N GLY A 681 10.20 -25.35 6.36
CA GLY A 681 11.08 -24.70 5.40
C GLY A 681 10.35 -23.77 4.46
N ILE A 682 11.14 -23.16 3.59
CA ILE A 682 10.66 -22.34 2.49
C ILE A 682 11.50 -22.67 1.26
N ALA A 683 10.92 -22.43 0.09
CA ALA A 683 11.66 -22.50 -1.15
C ALA A 683 11.23 -21.40 -2.10
N TRP A 684 12.18 -20.86 -2.85
CA TRP A 684 11.92 -19.94 -3.93
C TRP A 684 12.85 -20.19 -5.11
N LEU A 685 12.31 -20.03 -6.31
CA LEU A 685 12.93 -20.40 -7.57
C LEU A 685 12.64 -19.33 -8.63
N TYR A 686 13.56 -19.16 -9.56
CA TYR A 686 13.37 -18.29 -10.71
C TYR A 686 14.22 -18.75 -11.89
N ILE A 687 13.85 -18.33 -13.09
CA ILE A 687 14.57 -18.69 -14.30
C ILE A 687 15.44 -17.50 -14.73
N ASN A 688 16.73 -17.75 -14.96
CA ASN A 688 17.69 -16.72 -15.39
C ASN A 688 17.59 -16.44 -16.91
N ASN A 689 18.42 -15.51 -17.41
CA ASN A 689 18.48 -15.16 -18.83
C ASN A 689 18.93 -16.32 -19.75
N ALA A 690 19.69 -17.29 -19.25
CA ALA A 690 20.12 -18.48 -19.98
C ALA A 690 19.07 -19.60 -20.03
N GLY A 691 17.96 -19.47 -19.31
CA GLY A 691 16.93 -20.50 -19.21
C GLY A 691 17.18 -21.59 -18.15
N SER A 692 18.18 -21.40 -17.29
CA SER A 692 18.41 -22.29 -16.14
C SER A 692 17.52 -21.89 -14.97
N LEU A 693 16.99 -22.89 -14.24
CA LEU A 693 16.18 -22.69 -13.04
C LEU A 693 17.10 -22.59 -11.82
N ILE A 694 17.16 -21.41 -11.22
CA ILE A 694 17.85 -21.17 -9.97
C ILE A 694 16.88 -21.50 -8.84
N TYR A 695 17.32 -22.33 -7.88
CA TYR A 695 16.51 -22.70 -6.73
C TYR A 695 17.25 -22.45 -5.43
N ASN A 696 16.49 -22.03 -4.42
CA ASN A 696 16.98 -21.75 -3.08
C ASN A 696 15.97 -22.35 -2.09
N ILE A 697 16.44 -23.24 -1.23
CA ILE A 697 15.61 -23.99 -0.29
C ILE A 697 16.22 -23.83 1.10
N GLN A 698 15.42 -23.41 2.06
CA GLN A 698 15.82 -23.31 3.45
C GLN A 698 15.02 -24.33 4.26
N ILE A 699 15.71 -25.14 5.07
CA ILE A 699 15.09 -26.10 5.98
C ILE A 699 15.56 -25.80 7.41
N ASP A 700 14.60 -25.71 8.32
CA ASP A 700 14.81 -25.46 9.74
C ASP A 700 14.51 -26.73 10.56
N LYS A 701 15.28 -26.94 11.62
CA LYS A 701 15.16 -28.06 12.58
C LYS A 701 15.33 -29.46 11.97
N LEU A 702 16.05 -29.60 10.86
CA LEU A 702 16.39 -30.92 10.32
C LEU A 702 17.35 -31.66 11.29
N PRO A 703 17.03 -32.89 11.75
CA PRO A 703 17.90 -33.64 12.63
C PRO A 703 19.26 -33.96 11.97
N PRO A 704 20.40 -33.84 12.68
CA PRO A 704 21.73 -34.10 12.10
C PRO A 704 21.90 -35.51 11.52
N LYS A 705 21.16 -36.50 12.04
CA LYS A 705 21.17 -37.89 11.56
C LYS A 705 20.48 -38.07 10.21
N GLU A 706 19.63 -37.13 9.82
CA GLU A 706 18.84 -37.15 8.59
C GLU A 706 19.42 -36.24 7.50
N ASN A 707 20.66 -35.75 7.69
CA ASN A 707 21.41 -34.98 6.70
C ASN A 707 22.30 -35.91 5.85
N PRO A 708 22.27 -35.83 4.50
CA PRO A 708 21.42 -34.98 3.68
C PRO A 708 19.99 -35.54 3.52
N PRO A 709 18.96 -34.67 3.54
CA PRO A 709 17.61 -35.01 3.12
C PRO A 709 17.58 -35.21 1.60
N ILE A 710 16.61 -35.97 1.13
CA ILE A 710 16.33 -36.18 -0.30
C ILE A 710 15.30 -35.13 -0.72
N ILE A 711 15.61 -34.32 -1.72
CA ILE A 711 14.72 -33.24 -2.19
C ILE A 711 14.36 -33.49 -3.63
N THR A 712 13.08 -33.64 -3.94
CA THR A 712 12.60 -33.92 -5.30
C THR A 712 11.53 -32.93 -5.75
N LEU A 713 11.55 -32.61 -7.05
CA LEU A 713 10.45 -31.93 -7.74
C LEU A 713 9.43 -32.97 -8.19
N ILE A 714 8.17 -32.76 -7.83
CA ILE A 714 7.07 -33.68 -8.09
C ILE A 714 5.97 -32.97 -8.85
N ASP A 715 5.55 -33.55 -9.97
CA ASP A 715 4.35 -33.14 -10.70
C ASP A 715 3.09 -33.67 -9.98
N VAL A 716 2.18 -32.75 -9.63
CA VAL A 716 0.89 -33.04 -8.98
C VAL A 716 -0.31 -32.88 -9.90
N SER A 717 -0.09 -32.66 -11.20
CA SER A 717 -1.18 -32.54 -12.19
C SER A 717 -2.01 -33.83 -12.30
N THR A 718 -1.39 -35.00 -12.10
CA THR A 718 -2.07 -36.29 -12.14
C THR A 718 -2.21 -36.93 -10.75
N LYS A 719 -3.18 -37.84 -10.60
CA LYS A 719 -3.37 -38.62 -9.36
C LYS A 719 -2.11 -39.40 -8.97
N ARG A 720 -1.28 -39.80 -9.95
CA ARG A 720 0.04 -40.41 -9.70
C ARG A 720 1.08 -39.30 -9.66
N LYS A 721 1.56 -39.01 -8.45
CA LYS A 721 2.68 -38.10 -8.24
C LYS A 721 3.92 -38.68 -8.91
N THR A 722 4.47 -37.99 -9.90
CA THR A 722 5.69 -38.40 -10.59
C THR A 722 6.84 -37.50 -10.21
N GLU A 723 7.95 -38.09 -9.77
CA GLU A 723 9.20 -37.38 -9.57
C GLU A 723 9.75 -36.95 -10.94
N VAL A 724 10.09 -35.67 -11.07
CA VAL A 724 10.54 -35.09 -12.33
C VAL A 724 12.03 -34.77 -12.29
N GLU A 725 12.54 -34.28 -11.15
CA GLU A 725 13.95 -33.95 -10.95
C GLU A 725 14.36 -34.17 -9.48
N ASP A 726 15.62 -34.54 -9.26
CA ASP A 726 16.26 -34.67 -7.94
C ASP A 726 17.17 -33.46 -7.68
N LEU A 727 16.93 -32.75 -6.59
CA LEU A 727 17.63 -31.53 -6.17
C LEU A 727 18.60 -31.79 -5.01
N THR A 728 18.84 -33.04 -4.65
CA THR A 728 19.66 -33.40 -3.49
C THR A 728 21.11 -32.95 -3.68
N LEU A 729 21.54 -31.93 -2.92
CA LEU A 729 22.90 -31.40 -2.88
C LEU A 729 23.40 -31.28 -1.42
N HIS A 730 24.68 -30.95 -1.24
CA HIS A 730 25.28 -30.80 0.10
C HIS A 730 24.79 -29.52 0.80
N PHE A 731 24.38 -29.64 2.06
CA PHE A 731 23.92 -28.52 2.90
C PHE A 731 25.08 -27.61 3.31
N HIS A 732 24.89 -26.31 3.14
CA HIS A 732 25.73 -25.33 3.82
C HIS A 732 25.31 -25.29 5.31
N GLY A 733 26.28 -25.12 6.22
CA GLY A 733 26.05 -25.19 7.68
C GLY A 733 25.07 -24.15 8.25
N ASP A 734 24.48 -23.31 7.42
CA ASP A 734 23.49 -22.27 7.71
C ASP A 734 22.03 -22.70 7.39
N GLY A 735 21.81 -23.94 6.94
CA GLY A 735 20.48 -24.49 6.66
C GLY A 735 19.92 -24.12 5.27
N TRP A 736 20.74 -23.48 4.42
CA TRP A 736 20.40 -23.18 3.03
C TRP A 736 20.96 -24.22 2.05
N LEU A 737 20.17 -24.47 1.02
CA LEU A 737 20.51 -25.26 -0.14
C LEU A 737 20.20 -24.45 -1.39
N ASN A 738 21.23 -24.06 -2.13
CA ASN A 738 21.09 -23.29 -3.35
C ASN A 738 21.69 -24.10 -4.50
N GLY A 739 21.03 -24.08 -5.65
CA GLY A 739 21.50 -24.80 -6.82
C GLY A 739 20.90 -24.30 -8.11
N THR A 740 21.33 -24.89 -9.22
CA THR A 740 20.88 -24.54 -10.57
C THR A 740 20.55 -25.80 -11.33
N ILE A 741 19.39 -25.83 -11.98
CA ILE A 741 19.04 -26.85 -12.96
C ILE A 741 19.24 -26.25 -14.34
N ASP A 742 20.20 -26.78 -15.07
CA ASP A 742 20.47 -26.33 -16.43
C ASP A 742 19.40 -26.84 -17.40
N LYS A 743 18.74 -25.91 -18.08
CA LYS A 743 17.81 -26.14 -19.20
C LYS A 743 16.64 -27.07 -18.87
N LEU A 744 15.56 -26.48 -18.39
CA LEU A 744 14.32 -27.20 -18.06
C LEU A 744 13.74 -27.97 -19.25
N GLY A 745 13.41 -29.24 -19.04
CA GLY A 745 12.60 -30.01 -19.99
C GLY A 745 11.13 -29.55 -19.96
N PRO A 746 10.36 -29.78 -21.04
CA PRO A 746 8.92 -29.49 -21.06
C PRO A 746 8.13 -30.13 -19.91
N LYS A 747 8.60 -31.30 -19.42
CA LYS A 747 8.01 -32.02 -18.28
C LYS A 747 8.11 -31.26 -16.94
N VAL A 748 9.09 -30.36 -16.79
CA VAL A 748 9.22 -29.53 -15.58
C VAL A 748 8.60 -28.15 -15.83
N LEU A 749 8.77 -27.62 -17.04
CA LEU A 749 8.36 -26.27 -17.39
C LEU A 749 6.83 -26.09 -17.39
N ASP A 750 6.07 -27.04 -17.97
CA ASP A 750 4.61 -26.92 -18.05
C ASP A 750 3.97 -26.96 -16.64
N PRO A 751 4.29 -27.96 -15.76
CA PRO A 751 3.75 -27.97 -14.40
C PRO A 751 4.23 -26.79 -13.55
N LEU A 752 5.41 -26.24 -13.82
CA LEU A 752 5.91 -25.06 -13.09
C LEU A 752 5.01 -23.83 -13.34
N TYR A 753 4.67 -23.56 -14.61
CA TYR A 753 3.81 -22.42 -14.96
C TYR A 753 2.32 -22.68 -14.73
N SER A 754 1.84 -23.92 -14.80
CA SER A 754 0.46 -24.27 -14.39
C SER A 754 0.28 -24.24 -12.86
N GLY A 755 1.39 -24.18 -12.12
CA GLY A 755 1.42 -24.24 -10.67
C GLY A 755 1.36 -25.66 -10.10
N ASP A 756 1.35 -26.70 -10.93
CA ASP A 756 1.25 -28.11 -10.51
C ASP A 756 2.58 -28.77 -10.16
N LEU A 757 3.65 -28.00 -10.03
CA LEU A 757 4.92 -28.48 -9.50
C LEU A 757 4.99 -28.31 -7.98
N SER A 758 5.45 -29.33 -7.26
CA SER A 758 5.65 -29.28 -5.81
C SER A 758 7.05 -29.74 -5.43
N ILE A 759 7.60 -29.16 -4.37
CA ILE A 759 8.83 -29.64 -3.74
C ILE A 759 8.44 -30.62 -2.64
N ASN A 760 9.09 -31.78 -2.63
CA ASN A 760 9.00 -32.77 -1.56
C ASN A 760 10.36 -32.92 -0.90
N VAL A 761 10.36 -32.91 0.43
CA VAL A 761 11.53 -33.22 1.23
C VAL A 761 11.26 -34.53 1.94
N ALA A 762 12.16 -35.47 1.73
CA ALA A 762 12.14 -36.80 2.31
C ALA A 762 13.42 -37.04 3.12
N THR A 763 13.34 -37.97 4.05
CA THR A 763 14.47 -38.48 4.82
C THR A 763 14.55 -40.00 4.64
N ARG A 764 15.58 -40.64 5.20
CA ARG A 764 15.73 -42.11 5.10
C ARG A 764 14.59 -42.87 5.79
N SER A 765 13.98 -42.24 6.79
CA SER A 765 12.88 -42.76 7.61
C SER A 765 11.51 -42.41 7.02
N GLU A 766 11.35 -41.21 6.44
CA GLU A 766 10.06 -40.69 6.00
C GLU A 766 10.10 -40.13 4.57
N SER A 767 9.28 -40.69 3.69
CA SER A 767 9.26 -40.33 2.26
C SER A 767 8.58 -39.00 1.95
N ASN A 768 7.83 -38.41 2.89
CA ASN A 768 7.08 -37.17 2.69
C ASN A 768 7.06 -36.32 3.98
N LEU A 769 8.23 -35.93 4.47
CA LEU A 769 8.38 -35.19 5.73
C LEU A 769 7.71 -33.80 5.66
N ILE A 770 8.10 -33.00 4.67
CA ILE A 770 7.49 -31.70 4.37
C ILE A 770 7.33 -31.49 2.87
N ARG A 771 6.28 -30.75 2.50
CA ARG A 771 5.92 -30.51 1.10
C ARG A 771 5.40 -29.10 0.89
N GLY A 772 5.63 -28.54 -0.29
CA GLY A 772 5.05 -27.26 -0.71
C GLY A 772 4.75 -27.23 -2.21
N LYS A 773 3.56 -26.75 -2.57
CA LYS A 773 3.16 -26.50 -3.98
C LYS A 773 3.74 -25.15 -4.41
N LEU A 774 4.43 -25.11 -5.55
CA LEU A 774 5.02 -23.88 -6.07
C LEU A 774 3.94 -22.96 -6.65
N VAL A 775 3.99 -21.69 -6.26
CA VAL A 775 3.05 -20.68 -6.72
C VAL A 775 3.83 -19.58 -7.43
N SER A 776 3.43 -19.27 -8.67
CA SER A 776 3.96 -18.12 -9.41
C SER A 776 3.51 -16.81 -8.76
N LYS A 777 4.46 -15.89 -8.56
CA LYS A 777 4.23 -14.54 -8.05
C LYS A 777 4.94 -13.52 -8.94
N PRO A 778 4.28 -12.42 -9.32
CA PRO A 778 4.95 -11.36 -10.05
C PRO A 778 6.03 -10.72 -9.17
N VAL A 779 7.20 -10.45 -9.77
CA VAL A 779 8.29 -9.78 -9.07
C VAL A 779 7.97 -8.29 -9.00
N ALA A 780 7.66 -7.81 -7.80
CA ALA A 780 7.37 -6.41 -7.51
C ALA A 780 7.70 -6.07 -6.05
N ASP A 781 8.22 -4.87 -5.83
CA ASP A 781 8.59 -4.23 -4.56
C ASP A 781 9.19 -5.17 -3.50
N ALA A 782 8.35 -5.78 -2.65
CA ALA A 782 8.79 -6.68 -1.58
C ALA A 782 9.59 -7.87 -2.12
N ARG A 783 9.14 -8.45 -3.24
CA ARG A 783 9.73 -9.65 -3.87
C ARG A 783 10.96 -9.35 -4.73
N ASP A 784 11.33 -8.07 -4.82
CA ASP A 784 12.60 -7.66 -5.42
C ASP A 784 13.77 -7.72 -4.42
N SER A 785 13.49 -8.05 -3.15
CA SER A 785 14.51 -8.28 -2.14
C SER A 785 15.34 -9.55 -2.44
N ALA A 786 16.49 -9.66 -1.79
CA ALA A 786 17.44 -10.73 -2.06
C ALA A 786 16.94 -12.14 -1.74
N ALA A 787 16.14 -12.29 -0.67
CA ALA A 787 15.62 -13.56 -0.22
C ALA A 787 14.38 -13.38 0.69
N PRO A 788 13.47 -14.36 0.71
CA PRO A 788 12.39 -14.40 1.69
C PRO A 788 12.91 -14.82 3.06
N ILE A 789 12.12 -14.52 4.09
CA ILE A 789 12.40 -14.84 5.49
C ILE A 789 11.42 -15.92 5.95
N LEU A 790 11.94 -17.00 6.51
CA LEU A 790 11.13 -18.06 7.12
C LEU A 790 10.50 -17.54 8.42
N MET A 791 9.16 -17.58 8.50
CA MET A 791 8.43 -17.32 9.74
C MET A 791 8.21 -18.62 10.50
N LYS A 792 8.72 -18.66 11.73
CA LYS A 792 8.75 -19.82 12.61
C LYS A 792 7.63 -19.74 13.65
N ARG A 793 7.19 -20.90 14.13
CA ARG A 793 6.21 -21.01 15.22
C ARG A 793 6.83 -20.51 16.52
N GLU A 794 6.11 -19.63 17.21
CA GLU A 794 6.52 -19.13 18.52
C GLU A 794 6.29 -20.19 19.62
N ASN A 795 5.19 -20.95 19.50
CA ASN A 795 4.77 -21.95 20.48
C ASN A 795 4.74 -23.36 19.87
N THR A 796 5.34 -24.33 20.57
CA THR A 796 5.34 -25.75 20.19
C THR A 796 3.96 -26.41 20.29
N SER A 797 2.99 -25.78 20.95
CA SER A 797 1.59 -26.23 20.96
C SER A 797 0.87 -26.09 19.62
N LEU A 798 1.40 -25.27 18.71
CA LEU A 798 0.84 -25.11 17.37
C LEU A 798 1.24 -26.30 16.47
N PRO A 799 0.36 -26.76 15.56
CA PRO A 799 0.66 -27.84 14.63
C PRO A 799 1.97 -27.62 13.86
N ALA A 800 2.69 -28.69 13.54
CA ALA A 800 3.95 -28.64 12.76
C ALA A 800 3.75 -28.17 11.31
N SER A 801 2.51 -28.16 10.84
CA SER A 801 2.11 -27.61 9.55
C SER A 801 2.11 -26.09 9.50
N VAL A 802 2.12 -25.40 10.66
CA VAL A 802 2.07 -23.93 10.73
C VAL A 802 3.44 -23.33 10.42
N VAL A 803 3.56 -22.71 9.24
CA VAL A 803 4.81 -22.11 8.77
C VAL A 803 4.45 -20.89 7.93
N GLY A 804 5.30 -19.86 7.94
CA GLY A 804 5.12 -18.69 7.07
C GLY A 804 6.36 -18.34 6.27
N LEU A 805 6.16 -17.51 5.26
CA LEU A 805 7.17 -16.94 4.39
C LEU A 805 6.88 -15.44 4.28
N ALA A 806 7.89 -14.60 4.46
CA ALA A 806 7.76 -13.16 4.38
C ALA A 806 8.81 -12.54 3.45
N TRP A 807 8.37 -11.68 2.55
CA TRP A 807 9.22 -10.74 1.81
C TRP A 807 9.10 -9.35 2.41
N ILE A 808 10.21 -8.62 2.44
CA ILE A 808 10.25 -7.25 2.93
C ILE A 808 11.28 -6.45 2.13
N SER A 809 10.91 -5.23 1.72
CA SER A 809 11.81 -4.29 1.06
C SER A 809 11.40 -2.83 1.33
N VAL A 810 12.32 -1.90 1.06
CA VAL A 810 12.05 -0.45 1.13
C VAL A 810 12.32 0.15 -0.24
N ASP A 811 11.36 0.92 -0.76
CA ASP A 811 11.49 1.57 -2.07
C ASP A 811 12.23 2.92 -2.02
N MET A 812 12.41 3.53 -3.19
CA MET A 812 13.10 4.81 -3.35
C MET A 812 12.36 6.00 -2.71
N ASP A 813 11.05 5.86 -2.50
CA ASP A 813 10.18 6.82 -1.79
C ASP A 813 10.12 6.51 -0.28
N CYS A 814 10.94 5.58 0.19
CA CYS A 814 11.09 5.15 1.58
C CYS A 814 9.85 4.47 2.19
N HIS A 815 8.99 3.89 1.35
CA HIS A 815 7.88 3.05 1.80
C HIS A 815 8.35 1.62 2.03
N LEU A 816 7.85 1.03 3.11
CA LEU A 816 8.01 -0.39 3.39
C LEU A 816 7.03 -1.20 2.55
N HIS A 817 7.49 -2.26 1.90
CA HIS A 817 6.64 -3.23 1.21
C HIS A 817 6.82 -4.59 1.85
N TYR A 818 5.71 -5.30 2.03
CA TYR A 818 5.71 -6.65 2.60
C TYR A 818 4.78 -7.59 1.83
N ASP A 819 5.17 -8.85 1.74
CA ASP A 819 4.32 -9.96 1.28
C ASP A 819 4.52 -11.14 2.22
N VAL A 820 3.46 -11.56 2.91
CA VAL A 820 3.47 -12.66 3.86
C VAL A 820 2.53 -13.75 3.37
N SER A 821 3.03 -14.99 3.29
CA SER A 821 2.28 -16.19 2.94
C SER A 821 2.37 -17.19 4.09
N ILE A 822 1.25 -17.80 4.47
CA ILE A 822 1.11 -18.66 5.64
C ILE A 822 0.48 -19.99 5.22
N SER A 823 0.99 -21.09 5.77
CA SER A 823 0.42 -22.43 5.65
C SER A 823 0.04 -22.97 7.03
N GLY A 824 -0.88 -23.93 7.07
CA GLY A 824 -1.28 -24.65 8.30
C GLY A 824 -2.25 -23.93 9.23
N LEU A 825 -2.56 -22.65 8.99
CA LEU A 825 -3.68 -21.95 9.65
C LEU A 825 -4.91 -22.00 8.73
N GLY A 826 -6.03 -22.50 9.22
CA GLY A 826 -7.30 -22.47 8.48
C GLY A 826 -7.69 -21.06 8.01
N ASN A 827 -8.52 -20.97 6.96
CA ASN A 827 -8.77 -19.71 6.24
C ASN A 827 -9.63 -18.66 6.98
N ASP A 828 -10.25 -19.01 8.11
CA ASP A 828 -11.30 -18.20 8.74
C ASP A 828 -10.81 -17.33 9.92
N ARG A 829 -9.50 -17.35 10.21
CA ARG A 829 -8.93 -16.62 11.34
C ARG A 829 -8.62 -15.17 10.98
N LYS A 830 -9.00 -14.25 11.87
CA LYS A 830 -8.57 -12.84 11.83
C LYS A 830 -7.15 -12.74 12.39
N LEU A 831 -6.23 -12.31 11.54
CA LEU A 831 -4.81 -12.19 11.83
C LEU A 831 -4.36 -10.73 11.76
N GLU A 832 -3.34 -10.39 12.53
CA GLU A 832 -2.71 -9.08 12.55
C GLU A 832 -1.22 -9.21 12.27
N LEU A 833 -0.70 -8.36 11.38
CA LEU A 833 0.72 -8.28 11.06
C LEU A 833 1.36 -7.10 11.82
N TRP A 834 2.40 -7.41 12.58
CA TRP A 834 3.13 -6.46 13.41
C TRP A 834 4.63 -6.54 13.12
N MET A 835 5.33 -5.42 13.31
CA MET A 835 6.78 -5.33 13.23
C MET A 835 7.33 -4.63 14.47
N GLU A 836 8.30 -5.27 15.13
CA GLU A 836 8.99 -4.72 16.30
C GLU A 836 10.43 -4.40 15.93
N LEU A 837 10.88 -3.18 16.21
CA LEU A 837 12.19 -2.67 15.81
C LEU A 837 13.04 -2.42 17.05
N TYR A 838 14.16 -3.14 17.17
CA TYR A 838 15.13 -2.97 18.24
C TYR A 838 16.45 -2.40 17.68
N PRO A 839 17.14 -1.51 18.41
CA PRO A 839 18.51 -1.13 18.06
C PRO A 839 19.46 -2.33 18.20
N MET A 840 19.25 -3.17 19.21
CA MET A 840 19.91 -4.46 19.43
C MET A 840 19.13 -5.24 20.50
N ILE A 841 19.32 -6.57 20.55
CA ILE A 841 18.71 -7.41 21.58
C ILE A 841 19.49 -7.21 22.89
N ALA A 842 18.91 -6.49 23.84
CA ALA A 842 19.47 -6.30 25.18
C ALA A 842 18.34 -6.07 26.20
N PRO A 843 18.53 -6.45 27.49
CA PRO A 843 17.53 -6.19 28.52
C PRO A 843 17.20 -4.69 28.62
N GLY A 844 15.90 -4.37 28.59
CA GLY A 844 15.41 -2.99 28.67
C GLY A 844 15.56 -2.17 27.39
N ALA A 845 15.98 -2.77 26.27
CA ALA A 845 16.13 -2.07 25.00
C ALA A 845 14.82 -1.39 24.55
N PRO A 846 14.87 -0.17 24.01
CA PRO A 846 13.69 0.49 23.47
C PRO A 846 13.17 -0.28 22.27
N VAL A 847 11.85 -0.50 22.27
CA VAL A 847 11.13 -1.19 21.20
C VAL A 847 10.21 -0.20 20.52
N ILE A 848 10.27 -0.16 19.19
CA ILE A 848 9.24 0.48 18.39
C ILE A 848 8.35 -0.62 17.82
N ASP A 849 7.11 -0.68 18.30
CA ASP A 849 6.10 -1.59 17.78
C ASP A 849 5.25 -0.87 16.73
N LYS A 850 5.18 -1.46 15.53
CA LYS A 850 4.41 -0.95 14.40
C LYS A 850 3.39 -1.98 13.94
N HIS A 851 2.12 -1.61 13.97
CA HIS A 851 1.06 -2.37 13.30
C HIS A 851 1.12 -2.11 11.80
N LEU A 852 1.07 -3.17 10.99
CA LEU A 852 1.13 -3.06 9.53
C LEU A 852 -0.27 -3.23 8.92
N GLU A 853 -0.93 -4.36 9.18
CA GLU A 853 -2.21 -4.68 8.55
C GLU A 853 -2.99 -5.77 9.29
N ASN A 854 -4.31 -5.75 9.14
CA ASN A 854 -5.21 -6.84 9.55
C ASN A 854 -5.62 -7.62 8.31
N PHE A 855 -5.57 -8.95 8.36
CA PHE A 855 -5.91 -9.79 7.21
C PHE A 855 -6.60 -11.08 7.63
N GLN A 856 -7.27 -11.70 6.66
CA GLN A 856 -7.90 -13.01 6.78
C GLN A 856 -7.41 -13.89 5.64
N GLY A 857 -7.23 -15.18 5.93
CA GLY A 857 -6.72 -16.16 4.98
C GLY A 857 -5.20 -16.34 5.01
N ALA A 858 -4.68 -16.97 3.94
CA ALA A 858 -3.33 -17.52 3.90
C ALA A 858 -2.24 -16.55 3.38
N SER A 859 -2.59 -15.31 2.99
CA SER A 859 -1.58 -14.35 2.53
C SER A 859 -2.01 -12.89 2.67
N VAL A 860 -1.06 -12.00 2.90
CA VAL A 860 -1.25 -10.54 2.92
C VAL A 860 -0.10 -9.85 2.19
N GLU A 861 -0.41 -8.88 1.33
CA GLU A 861 0.56 -8.10 0.58
C GLU A 861 0.15 -6.63 0.65
N GLY A 862 1.09 -5.76 1.02
CA GLY A 862 0.77 -4.38 1.30
C GLY A 862 1.97 -3.47 1.47
N SER A 863 1.65 -2.22 1.78
CA SER A 863 2.59 -1.18 2.15
C SER A 863 1.90 -0.27 3.16
N PRO A 864 2.53 0.07 4.30
CA PRO A 864 1.92 0.95 5.29
C PRO A 864 1.62 2.31 4.67
N VAL A 865 0.50 2.92 5.07
CA VAL A 865 0.11 4.27 4.60
C VAL A 865 1.10 5.33 5.10
N GLU A 866 1.74 5.09 6.25
CA GLU A 866 2.73 6.00 6.84
C GLU A 866 4.17 5.58 6.47
N ILE A 867 4.92 6.52 5.91
CA ILE A 867 6.35 6.38 5.62
C ILE A 867 7.10 6.09 6.92
N LEU A 868 8.11 5.21 6.86
CA LEU A 868 8.96 4.94 8.02
C LEU A 868 9.79 6.17 8.37
N SER A 869 9.86 6.49 9.66
CA SER A 869 10.75 7.51 10.21
C SER A 869 12.22 7.11 10.03
N LYS A 870 13.12 8.09 10.09
CA LYS A 870 14.57 7.86 9.96
C LYS A 870 15.11 6.87 11.00
N ASP A 871 14.59 6.90 12.23
CA ASP A 871 14.99 5.95 13.29
C ASP A 871 14.51 4.53 12.98
N GLU A 872 13.29 4.37 12.46
CA GLU A 872 12.77 3.06 12.03
C GLU A 872 13.58 2.48 10.85
N LEU A 873 13.94 3.31 9.86
CA LEU A 873 14.78 2.90 8.72
C LEU A 873 16.18 2.48 9.17
N ASN A 874 16.81 3.24 10.08
CA ASN A 874 18.11 2.88 10.65
C ASN A 874 18.04 1.55 11.42
N LYS A 875 16.97 1.30 12.19
CA LYS A 875 16.77 0.03 12.91
C LYS A 875 16.50 -1.16 11.96
N LEU A 876 15.86 -0.93 10.81
CA LEU A 876 15.72 -1.95 9.77
C LEU A 876 17.04 -2.29 9.07
N GLU A 877 17.93 -1.31 8.91
CA GLU A 877 19.23 -1.49 8.25
C GLU A 877 20.28 -2.13 9.17
N SER A 878 20.42 -1.61 10.40
CA SER A 878 21.50 -1.99 11.33
C SER A 878 21.04 -2.60 12.65
N GLY A 879 19.74 -2.57 12.94
CA GLY A 879 19.17 -3.11 14.18
C GLY A 879 18.74 -4.57 14.06
N VAL A 880 17.95 -5.03 15.03
CA VAL A 880 17.29 -6.34 15.00
C VAL A 880 15.80 -6.12 15.01
N SER A 881 15.11 -6.61 13.99
CA SER A 881 13.68 -6.41 13.85
C SER A 881 12.95 -7.74 13.81
N PHE A 882 11.72 -7.79 14.32
CA PHE A 882 10.90 -8.99 14.32
C PHE A 882 9.59 -8.72 13.59
N LEU A 883 9.24 -9.56 12.63
CA LEU A 883 7.93 -9.58 11.99
C LEU A 883 7.08 -10.64 12.69
N LYS A 884 5.91 -10.26 13.20
CA LYS A 884 5.03 -11.13 13.99
C LYS A 884 3.64 -11.19 13.40
N VAL A 885 3.10 -12.40 13.28
CA VAL A 885 1.68 -12.64 13.01
C VAL A 885 0.99 -12.96 14.31
N LYS A 886 0.02 -12.14 14.69
CA LYS A 886 -0.79 -12.32 15.89
C LYS A 886 -2.19 -12.78 15.52
N ALA A 887 -2.80 -13.63 16.33
CA ALA A 887 -4.22 -13.95 16.24
C ALA A 887 -4.93 -13.60 17.54
N ARG A 888 -6.22 -13.31 17.45
CA ARG A 888 -7.06 -13.05 18.62
C ARG A 888 -7.36 -14.36 19.34
N SER A 889 -7.12 -14.40 20.65
CA SER A 889 -7.50 -15.55 21.49
C SER A 889 -9.01 -15.59 21.68
N GLU A 890 -9.60 -16.79 21.72
CA GLU A 890 -11.04 -16.99 21.98
C GLU A 890 -11.40 -16.72 23.45
N ASP A 891 -10.46 -16.95 24.38
CA ASP A 891 -10.74 -16.94 25.84
C ASP A 891 -10.39 -15.63 26.55
N GLN A 892 -9.64 -14.73 25.92
CA GLN A 892 -9.19 -13.46 26.50
C GLN A 892 -9.14 -12.42 25.38
N ASN A 893 -9.49 -11.17 25.64
CA ASN A 893 -9.44 -10.09 24.65
C ASN A 893 -7.98 -9.68 24.26
N SER A 894 -7.05 -10.64 24.29
CA SER A 894 -5.62 -10.54 24.07
C SER A 894 -5.22 -11.23 22.76
N THR A 895 -4.24 -10.65 22.07
CA THR A 895 -3.67 -11.19 20.83
C THR A 895 -2.43 -12.03 21.16
N VAL A 896 -2.36 -13.25 20.62
CA VAL A 896 -1.23 -14.17 20.81
C VAL A 896 -0.38 -14.22 19.54
N VAL A 897 0.94 -14.16 19.68
CA VAL A 897 1.90 -14.33 18.57
C VAL A 897 1.91 -15.80 18.15
N ILE A 898 1.65 -16.06 16.86
CA ILE A 898 1.62 -17.41 16.30
C ILE A 898 2.90 -17.70 15.50
N LEU A 899 3.28 -16.75 14.64
CA LEU A 899 4.46 -16.83 13.81
C LEU A 899 5.36 -15.62 14.04
N MET A 900 6.66 -15.85 14.05
CA MET A 900 7.69 -14.81 14.15
C MET A 900 8.81 -15.05 13.14
N ALA A 901 9.29 -13.98 12.53
CA ALA A 901 10.48 -13.95 11.69
C ALA A 901 11.46 -12.89 12.19
N THR A 902 12.75 -13.21 12.20
CA THR A 902 13.81 -12.25 12.51
C THR A 902 14.31 -11.60 11.22
N ILE A 903 14.30 -10.27 11.18
CA ILE A 903 14.79 -9.43 10.09
C ILE A 903 16.13 -8.85 10.55
N THR A 904 17.21 -9.17 9.84
CA THR A 904 18.57 -8.77 10.27
C THR A 904 19.27 -7.78 9.37
N LYS A 905 18.86 -7.59 8.10
CA LYS A 905 19.47 -6.62 7.15
C LYS A 905 18.52 -6.27 5.99
N VAL A 906 17.69 -5.24 6.11
CA VAL A 906 16.93 -4.71 4.97
C VAL A 906 17.76 -3.61 4.29
N PRO A 907 18.14 -3.75 3.01
CA PRO A 907 18.90 -2.72 2.32
C PRO A 907 18.05 -1.46 2.15
N ILE A 908 18.53 -0.33 2.67
CA ILE A 908 17.84 0.96 2.56
C ILE A 908 18.44 1.76 1.39
N PRO A 909 17.60 2.26 0.44
CA PRO A 909 18.09 3.06 -0.66
C PRO A 909 18.86 4.31 -0.21
N PRO A 910 19.91 4.75 -0.93
CA PRO A 910 20.70 5.93 -0.55
C PRO A 910 19.87 7.21 -0.41
N THR A 911 18.77 7.35 -1.16
CA THR A 911 17.83 8.48 -1.06
C THR A 911 17.13 8.55 0.29
N CYS A 912 17.00 7.42 0.98
CA CYS A 912 16.36 7.30 2.29
C CYS A 912 17.37 7.44 3.44
N ARG A 913 18.68 7.38 3.16
CA ARG A 913 19.72 7.53 4.18
C ARG A 913 19.89 9.01 4.57
N PRO A 914 20.19 9.31 5.86
CA PRO A 914 20.52 10.67 6.25
C PRO A 914 21.78 11.16 5.53
N TYR A 915 21.75 12.38 4.99
CA TYR A 915 22.93 13.07 4.47
C TYR A 915 23.91 13.29 5.63
N SER A 916 25.01 12.53 5.67
CA SER A 916 26.22 12.99 6.34
C SER A 916 26.97 13.87 5.33
N PRO A 917 27.21 15.16 5.60
CA PRO A 917 28.07 15.96 4.75
C PRO A 917 29.43 15.26 4.62
N PRO A 918 30.04 15.20 3.42
CA PRO A 918 31.37 14.62 3.27
C PRO A 918 32.36 15.41 4.12
N ASP A 919 33.05 14.71 5.02
CA ASP A 919 34.19 15.21 5.76
C ASP A 919 35.27 15.68 4.78
N ASN A 920 35.29 16.98 4.52
CA ASN A 920 36.42 17.64 3.91
C ASN A 920 36.55 19.01 4.59
N TYR A 921 37.23 19.03 5.72
CA TYR A 921 38.26 19.99 6.15
C TYR A 921 38.59 19.68 7.60
N GLY A 922 39.87 19.40 7.86
CA GLY A 922 40.38 19.17 9.20
C GLY A 922 40.32 20.43 10.08
N LEU A 923 40.32 20.15 11.39
CA LEU A 923 40.64 21.00 12.55
C LEU A 923 39.48 21.67 13.31
N ASN A 924 39.43 21.26 14.58
CA ASN A 924 38.83 21.85 15.80
C ASN A 924 37.33 21.60 16.10
N PRO A 925 37.02 20.84 17.17
CA PRO A 925 35.69 20.80 17.76
C PRO A 925 35.54 21.95 18.78
N SER A 926 34.92 23.05 18.37
CA SER A 926 34.29 24.01 19.27
C SER A 926 32.79 23.72 19.36
N TYR A 927 32.31 23.68 20.61
CA TYR A 927 30.95 23.44 21.10
C TYR A 927 29.87 24.39 20.53
N ASP A 928 28.62 23.90 20.59
CA ASP A 928 27.30 24.53 20.33
C ASP A 928 26.96 24.85 18.85
N ASP A 929 25.80 24.52 18.28
CA ASP A 929 24.53 24.04 18.84
C ASP A 929 23.64 23.42 17.73
N ASN A 930 22.84 22.40 18.09
CA ASN A 930 21.69 21.78 17.40
C ASN A 930 21.84 21.11 16.01
N PRO A 931 21.55 19.79 15.95
CA PRO A 931 20.31 19.36 15.30
C PRO A 931 19.46 18.49 16.22
N GLU A 932 18.14 18.67 16.11
CA GLU A 932 17.08 17.86 16.74
C GLU A 932 17.25 16.36 16.43
N LEU A 933 18.15 15.68 17.15
CA LEU A 933 18.03 14.26 17.42
C LEU A 933 17.03 14.13 18.56
N VAL A 934 15.89 13.52 18.28
CA VAL A 934 15.05 12.93 19.34
C VAL A 934 15.88 11.79 19.95
N SER A 935 16.77 12.14 20.88
CA SER A 935 17.41 11.18 21.76
C SER A 935 16.31 10.64 22.66
N THR A 936 16.10 9.33 22.65
CA THR A 936 15.16 8.65 23.56
C THR A 936 15.53 8.85 25.04
N GLY A 937 16.65 9.52 25.34
CA GLY A 937 17.09 9.85 26.69
C GLY A 937 17.66 8.65 27.46
N GLU A 938 17.60 7.46 26.86
CA GLU A 938 18.03 6.18 27.44
C GLU A 938 19.53 5.94 27.23
N CYS A 939 20.15 5.25 28.17
CA CYS A 939 21.59 4.99 28.18
C CYS A 939 21.87 3.49 28.05
N PHE A 940 22.83 3.13 27.20
CA PHE A 940 23.33 1.76 27.09
C PHE A 940 24.61 1.60 27.93
N PHE A 941 24.60 0.68 28.90
CA PHE A 941 25.74 0.41 29.78
C PHE A 941 25.75 -1.05 30.22
N GLU A 942 26.90 -1.71 30.14
CA GLU A 942 27.07 -3.14 30.50
C GLU A 942 25.99 -4.05 29.89
N GLU A 943 25.81 -3.97 28.57
CA GLU A 943 24.87 -4.82 27.81
C GLU A 943 23.39 -4.64 28.19
N ARG A 944 23.06 -3.56 28.91
CA ARG A 944 21.69 -3.24 29.35
C ARG A 944 21.32 -1.79 29.01
N PHE A 945 20.05 -1.57 28.66
CA PHE A 945 19.50 -0.24 28.50
C PHE A 945 18.86 0.25 29.80
N TYR A 946 19.14 1.50 30.13
CA TYR A 946 18.62 2.19 31.30
C TYR A 946 17.82 3.41 30.86
N ARG A 947 16.65 3.61 31.47
CA ARG A 947 15.80 4.76 31.16
C ARG A 947 16.48 6.06 31.58
N ALA A 948 16.09 7.16 30.94
CA ALA A 948 16.46 8.50 31.37
C ALA A 948 16.20 8.68 32.87
N GLU A 949 17.13 9.33 33.58
CA GLU A 949 17.04 9.67 35.01
C GLU A 949 17.04 8.48 35.99
N THR A 950 17.35 7.27 35.53
CA THR A 950 17.52 6.11 36.42
C THR A 950 18.96 5.99 36.92
N SER A 951 19.14 5.45 38.13
CA SER A 951 20.45 5.05 38.69
C SER A 951 20.51 3.56 39.00
N TRP A 952 21.69 2.97 38.85
CA TRP A 952 21.93 1.54 39.04
C TRP A 952 23.34 1.25 39.55
N VAL A 953 23.52 0.07 40.14
CA VAL A 953 24.84 -0.48 40.49
C VAL A 953 25.40 -1.20 39.26
N SER A 954 26.71 -1.06 39.00
CA SER A 954 27.39 -1.88 37.99
C SER A 954 27.28 -3.37 38.32
N SER A 955 26.97 -4.17 37.31
CA SER A 955 26.95 -5.63 37.36
C SER A 955 28.35 -6.24 37.52
N LYS A 956 29.38 -5.53 37.07
CA LYS A 956 30.79 -5.97 37.17
C LYS A 956 31.47 -5.48 38.45
N ASN A 957 31.02 -4.36 39.03
CA ASN A 957 31.63 -3.77 40.22
C ASN A 957 30.57 -3.27 41.23
N PRO A 958 30.41 -3.93 42.40
CA PRO A 958 29.42 -3.54 43.41
C PRO A 958 29.71 -2.17 44.07
N CYS A 959 30.91 -1.62 43.89
CA CYS A 959 31.30 -0.28 44.34
C CYS A 959 30.96 0.83 43.36
N GLN A 960 30.62 0.53 42.11
CA GLN A 960 30.37 1.54 41.09
C GLN A 960 28.87 1.78 40.93
N MET A 961 28.45 3.04 41.01
CA MET A 961 27.08 3.48 40.78
C MET A 961 27.03 4.38 39.56
N CYS A 962 26.06 4.15 38.69
CA CYS A 962 25.87 4.91 37.46
C CYS A 962 24.49 5.55 37.44
N PHE A 963 24.35 6.66 36.71
CA PHE A 963 23.07 7.27 36.39
C PHE A 963 23.00 7.67 34.91
N CYS A 964 21.79 7.63 34.35
CA CYS A 964 21.52 8.05 32.99
C CYS A 964 20.94 9.46 32.99
N GLN A 965 21.56 10.39 32.26
CA GLN A 965 21.01 11.72 32.04
C GLN A 965 21.17 12.12 30.58
N ASN A 966 20.07 12.38 29.90
CA ASN A 966 20.02 12.77 28.48
C ASN A 966 20.82 11.83 27.56
N GLY A 967 20.67 10.51 27.72
CA GLY A 967 21.40 9.51 26.92
C GLY A 967 22.88 9.34 27.27
N LYS A 968 23.40 10.07 28.27
CA LYS A 968 24.78 9.93 28.76
C LYS A 968 24.83 9.18 30.09
N THR A 969 25.54 8.06 30.12
CA THR A 969 25.87 7.35 31.36
C THR A 969 26.99 8.08 32.11
N THR A 970 26.76 8.39 33.38
CA THR A 970 27.80 8.91 34.27
C THR A 970 27.93 7.99 35.49
N CYS A 971 29.14 7.49 35.75
CA CYS A 971 29.41 6.56 36.85
C CYS A 971 30.40 7.15 37.85
N ASP A 972 30.18 6.92 39.14
CA ASP A 972 31.09 7.24 40.23
C ASP A 972 31.37 5.97 41.05
N THR A 973 32.57 5.87 41.63
CA THR A 973 32.99 4.71 42.42
C THR A 973 33.01 5.07 43.90
N MET A 974 32.39 4.24 44.72
CA MET A 974 32.31 4.40 46.17
C MET A 974 33.69 4.19 46.79
N THR A 975 34.07 5.08 47.71
CA THR A 975 35.17 4.86 48.66
C THR A 975 34.55 4.52 50.01
N CYS A 976 35.05 3.50 50.70
CA CYS A 976 34.44 3.06 51.96
C CYS A 976 34.82 3.98 53.12
N PRO A 977 33.88 4.30 54.03
CA PRO A 977 34.19 5.03 55.26
C PRO A 977 35.15 4.23 56.15
N ASP A 978 36.03 4.93 56.88
CA ASP A 978 36.93 4.31 57.86
C ASP A 978 36.12 3.62 58.96
N MET A 979 36.47 2.37 59.28
CA MET A 979 35.80 1.58 60.32
C MET A 979 36.76 1.15 61.42
N ASN A 980 36.40 1.44 62.67
CA ASN A 980 37.08 0.92 63.86
C ASN A 980 36.37 -0.38 64.31
N CYS A 981 36.75 -1.53 63.75
CA CYS A 981 36.36 -2.83 64.28
C CYS A 981 37.38 -3.29 65.35
N THR A 982 36.97 -4.17 66.27
CA THR A 982 37.95 -4.91 67.10
C THR A 982 38.77 -5.83 66.21
N GLU A 983 40.08 -5.97 66.48
CA GLU A 983 41.02 -6.73 65.65
C GLU A 983 40.47 -8.11 65.25
N GLY A 984 40.49 -8.42 63.95
CA GLY A 984 40.05 -9.71 63.40
C GLY A 984 38.55 -9.87 63.12
N LYS A 985 37.70 -8.86 63.34
CA LYS A 985 36.23 -8.97 63.11
C LYS A 985 35.70 -8.26 61.86
N MET A 986 36.56 -7.91 60.91
CA MET A 986 36.17 -7.25 59.67
C MET A 986 35.94 -8.30 58.59
N VAL A 987 34.73 -8.36 58.03
CA VAL A 987 34.35 -9.35 57.02
C VAL A 987 33.86 -8.62 55.77
N ASN A 988 34.37 -9.04 54.60
CA ASN A 988 33.83 -8.62 53.31
C ASN A 988 32.69 -9.58 52.93
N VAL A 989 31.48 -9.05 52.81
CA VAL A 989 30.30 -9.82 52.36
C VAL A 989 30.27 -9.81 50.83
N GLU A 990 30.00 -10.96 50.23
CA GLU A 990 29.93 -11.09 48.78
C GLU A 990 28.80 -10.20 48.19
N GLY A 991 29.13 -9.42 47.16
CA GLY A 991 28.21 -8.47 46.52
C GLY A 991 28.07 -7.11 47.20
N GLU A 992 28.69 -6.89 48.37
CA GLU A 992 28.76 -5.59 49.03
C GLU A 992 30.06 -4.85 48.69
N CYS A 993 29.99 -3.52 48.59
CA CYS A 993 31.19 -2.72 48.32
C CYS A 993 32.09 -2.56 49.55
N CYS A 994 31.47 -2.36 50.72
CA CYS A 994 32.18 -2.02 51.93
C CYS A 994 32.16 -3.15 52.97
N PRO A 995 33.26 -3.32 53.71
CA PRO A 995 33.38 -4.30 54.78
C PRO A 995 32.35 -4.05 55.88
N VAL A 996 31.99 -5.09 56.63
CA VAL A 996 31.15 -5.00 57.84
C VAL A 996 31.93 -5.48 59.07
N CYS A 997 31.67 -4.88 60.23
CA CYS A 997 32.19 -5.41 61.50
C CYS A 997 31.25 -6.51 62.00
N MET A 998 31.77 -7.72 62.18
CA MET A 998 31.02 -8.86 62.70
C MET A 998 30.88 -8.74 64.23
N ASN A 999 29.68 -8.44 64.72
CA ASN A 999 29.35 -8.49 66.15
C ASN A 999 28.56 -9.76 66.48
N ASN A 1000 28.73 -10.30 67.69
CA ASN A 1000 28.06 -11.53 68.17
C ASN A 1000 26.52 -11.46 68.17
N THR A 1001 25.91 -10.30 67.87
CA THR A 1001 24.46 -10.11 67.72
C THR A 1001 23.93 -10.40 66.30
N ILE A 1002 24.81 -10.46 65.29
CA ILE A 1002 24.44 -10.66 63.87
C ILE A 1002 24.47 -12.15 63.50
N SER A 1003 25.18 -12.99 64.26
CA SER A 1003 25.43 -14.40 63.95
C SER A 1003 24.23 -15.34 64.13
N ASN A 1004 23.10 -14.87 64.66
CA ASN A 1004 22.04 -15.77 65.16
C ASN A 1004 20.59 -15.31 64.91
N ARG A 1005 20.36 -14.49 63.90
CA ARG A 1005 19.01 -14.28 63.38
C ARG A 1005 18.98 -14.68 61.92
N ASP A 1006 18.09 -15.60 61.57
CA ASP A 1006 17.56 -15.75 60.22
C ASP A 1006 16.92 -14.41 59.82
N THR A 1007 17.73 -13.48 59.35
CA THR A 1007 17.22 -12.33 58.60
C THR A 1007 16.67 -12.94 57.32
N ASN A 1008 15.36 -12.84 57.12
CA ASN A 1008 14.61 -13.28 55.93
C ASN A 1008 15.04 -12.57 54.61
N GLY A 1009 16.33 -12.27 54.43
CA GLY A 1009 16.88 -11.52 53.30
C GLY A 1009 16.58 -10.01 53.31
N GLN A 1010 16.08 -9.45 54.42
CA GLN A 1010 15.75 -8.02 54.52
C GLN A 1010 17.02 -7.14 54.50
N LYS A 1011 17.05 -6.18 53.56
CA LYS A 1011 18.13 -5.21 53.33
C LYS A 1011 17.57 -3.78 53.38
N CYS A 1012 18.37 -2.81 53.78
CA CYS A 1012 18.02 -1.40 53.65
C CYS A 1012 18.08 -0.97 52.17
N LEU A 1013 17.15 -0.14 51.69
CA LEU A 1013 17.11 0.32 50.30
C LEU A 1013 17.31 1.85 50.21
N LEU A 1014 18.28 2.30 49.42
CA LEU A 1014 18.47 3.73 49.09
C LEU A 1014 18.79 3.90 47.61
N ASN A 1015 18.02 4.73 46.90
CA ASN A 1015 18.24 5.07 45.49
C ASN A 1015 18.51 3.85 44.57
N GLY A 1016 17.80 2.74 44.83
CA GLY A 1016 17.90 1.51 44.05
C GLY A 1016 19.06 0.57 44.43
N LYS A 1017 19.91 0.94 45.40
CA LYS A 1017 20.95 0.05 45.97
C LYS A 1017 20.49 -0.54 47.29
N SER A 1018 20.64 -1.85 47.43
CA SER A 1018 20.36 -2.60 48.66
C SER A 1018 21.62 -2.69 49.52
N TYR A 1019 21.46 -2.51 50.82
CA TYR A 1019 22.55 -2.47 51.80
C TYR A 1019 22.28 -3.49 52.91
N SER A 1020 23.29 -4.31 53.21
CA SER A 1020 23.18 -5.30 54.29
C SER A 1020 23.11 -4.66 55.68
N PRO A 1021 22.37 -5.26 56.62
CA PRO A 1021 22.30 -4.82 58.02
C PRO A 1021 23.69 -4.58 58.62
N GLY A 1022 23.92 -3.42 59.23
CA GLY A 1022 25.19 -3.08 59.88
C GLY A 1022 26.24 -2.40 58.99
N ILE A 1023 26.01 -2.23 57.68
CA ILE A 1023 26.99 -1.61 56.78
C ILE A 1023 27.02 -0.08 56.92
N LYS A 1024 28.22 0.51 56.84
CA LYS A 1024 28.45 1.95 56.74
C LYS A 1024 28.84 2.33 55.31
N PHE A 1025 28.27 3.40 54.79
CA PHE A 1025 28.47 3.81 53.40
C PHE A 1025 28.24 5.32 53.18
N HIS A 1026 28.76 5.85 52.07
CA HIS A 1026 28.44 7.19 51.60
C HIS A 1026 27.23 7.14 50.63
N PRO A 1027 26.19 7.99 50.79
CA PRO A 1027 25.01 7.94 49.94
C PRO A 1027 25.32 8.48 48.54
N PHE A 1028 24.69 7.88 47.51
CA PHE A 1028 24.77 8.34 46.12
C PHE A 1028 23.65 9.35 45.83
N LEU A 1029 24.00 10.57 45.44
CA LEU A 1029 23.06 11.66 45.16
C LEU A 1029 23.10 12.05 43.67
N ILE A 1030 21.98 11.93 42.96
CA ILE A 1030 21.88 12.33 41.54
C ILE A 1030 21.79 13.86 41.45
N PRO A 1031 22.51 14.53 40.52
CA PRO A 1031 23.49 14.02 39.55
C PRO A 1031 24.95 14.06 40.06
N SER A 1032 25.17 14.29 41.37
CA SER A 1032 26.47 14.65 41.96
C SER A 1032 27.39 13.47 42.29
N GLY A 1033 26.91 12.23 42.29
CA GLY A 1033 27.70 11.05 42.68
C GLY A 1033 27.69 10.80 44.19
N PHE A 1034 28.73 10.15 44.72
CA PHE A 1034 28.82 9.82 46.15
C PHE A 1034 29.15 11.03 47.03
N ASP A 1035 28.33 11.28 48.05
CA ASP A 1035 28.58 12.34 49.04
C ASP A 1035 29.46 11.84 50.18
N VAL A 1036 30.79 12.01 50.02
CA VAL A 1036 31.80 11.64 51.03
C VAL A 1036 31.69 12.42 52.34
N CYS A 1037 30.88 13.48 52.40
CA CYS A 1037 30.63 14.24 53.64
C CYS A 1037 29.54 13.65 54.52
N THR A 1038 28.76 12.70 53.99
CA THR A 1038 27.63 12.10 54.69
C THR A 1038 27.91 10.63 54.86
N GLN A 1039 27.91 10.15 56.10
CA GLN A 1039 28.05 8.72 56.39
C GLN A 1039 26.70 8.18 56.83
N CYS A 1040 26.20 7.21 56.08
CA CYS A 1040 24.99 6.47 56.36
C CYS A 1040 25.31 5.09 56.91
N TYR A 1041 24.41 4.56 57.72
CA TYR A 1041 24.47 3.24 58.33
C TYR A 1041 23.11 2.57 58.23
N CYS A 1042 23.08 1.30 57.82
CA CYS A 1042 21.88 0.48 57.82
C CYS A 1042 21.68 -0.14 59.21
N ASP A 1043 20.64 0.27 59.92
CA ASP A 1043 20.37 -0.23 61.27
C ASP A 1043 19.83 -1.67 61.22
N PRO A 1044 20.47 -2.63 61.90
CA PRO A 1044 20.12 -4.04 61.84
C PRO A 1044 18.85 -4.41 62.63
N LEU A 1045 18.27 -3.48 63.41
CA LEU A 1045 17.08 -3.73 64.21
C LEU A 1045 15.79 -3.38 63.47
N ASP A 1046 15.77 -2.26 62.76
CA ASP A 1046 14.58 -1.72 62.07
C ASP A 1046 14.73 -1.66 60.54
N PHE A 1047 15.91 -1.97 60.00
CA PHE A 1047 16.24 -1.90 58.57
C PHE A 1047 16.06 -0.50 57.97
N GLU A 1048 16.21 0.54 58.79
CA GLU A 1048 16.21 1.93 58.35
C GLU A 1048 17.62 2.49 58.17
N ILE A 1049 17.75 3.49 57.29
CA ILE A 1049 19.04 4.13 57.01
C ILE A 1049 19.19 5.38 57.85
N ARG A 1050 20.25 5.41 58.66
CA ARG A 1050 20.60 6.53 59.53
C ARG A 1050 21.86 7.22 58.99
N CYS A 1051 21.72 8.48 58.60
CA CYS A 1051 22.79 9.27 58.03
C CYS A 1051 23.23 10.39 58.97
N SER A 1052 24.53 10.63 59.04
CA SER A 1052 25.13 11.71 59.81
C SER A 1052 26.15 12.46 58.96
N ARG A 1053 26.25 13.78 59.16
CA ARG A 1053 27.24 14.60 58.47
C ARG A 1053 28.54 14.60 59.26
N LEU A 1054 29.66 14.37 58.59
CA LEU A 1054 30.99 14.41 59.20
C LEU A 1054 31.37 15.88 59.46
N ASN A 1055 31.03 16.39 60.64
CA ASN A 1055 31.08 17.83 60.93
C ASN A 1055 32.50 18.41 61.10
N ASP A 1056 33.55 17.59 61.30
CA ASP A 1056 34.84 18.12 61.79
C ASP A 1056 36.09 17.88 60.91
N ASN A 1057 35.96 17.29 59.72
CA ASN A 1057 37.13 17.10 58.83
C ASN A 1057 36.87 17.54 57.37
N GLU A 1058 36.87 18.86 57.14
CA GLU A 1058 36.75 19.50 55.80
C GLU A 1058 37.76 18.96 54.76
N LYS A 1059 38.84 18.29 55.17
CA LYS A 1059 39.86 17.71 54.26
C LYS A 1059 39.37 16.46 53.51
N ILE A 1060 38.45 15.67 54.08
CA ILE A 1060 37.93 14.43 53.47
C ILE A 1060 36.76 14.74 52.53
N CYS A 1061 36.07 15.84 52.80
CA CYS A 1061 34.80 16.25 52.23
C CYS A 1061 34.83 16.86 50.81
N CYS A 1062 36.00 17.08 50.20
CA CYS A 1062 36.12 17.89 48.99
C CYS A 1062 37.01 17.23 47.94
N LYS A 1063 36.40 16.57 46.93
CA LYS A 1063 37.11 15.94 45.80
C LYS A 1063 38.00 16.90 44.98
N ASN A 1064 37.89 18.23 45.14
CA ASN A 1064 38.63 19.23 44.33
C ASN A 1064 39.18 20.47 45.10
N CYS A 1065 39.38 20.37 46.42
CA CYS A 1065 39.94 21.49 47.18
C CYS A 1065 41.47 21.49 47.10
N ASN A 1066 42.04 22.34 46.22
CA ASN A 1066 43.49 22.56 46.10
C ASN A 1066 44.20 22.70 47.45
N LYS A 1067 45.17 21.80 47.71
CA LYS A 1067 46.10 21.84 48.84
C LYS A 1067 46.98 23.09 48.74
N LYS A 1068 46.74 24.09 49.60
CA LYS A 1068 47.79 25.00 50.07
C LYS A 1068 47.68 25.14 51.58
N THR A 1069 48.74 24.71 52.25
CA THR A 1069 49.02 24.81 53.68
C THR A 1069 49.27 26.25 54.08
N TYR A 1070 48.61 26.73 55.14
CA TYR A 1070 49.15 27.74 56.04
C TYR A 1070 48.63 27.46 57.45
N ASN A 1071 49.46 27.74 58.44
CA ASN A 1071 49.35 27.30 59.83
C ASN A 1071 49.24 28.53 60.77
N ILE A 1072 48.72 28.28 61.98
CA ILE A 1072 48.92 28.98 63.27
C ILE A 1072 47.86 30.03 63.74
N ASN A 1073 47.16 29.60 64.81
CA ASN A 1073 46.65 30.22 66.06
C ASN A 1073 45.69 31.44 66.09
N ASP A 1074 44.50 31.24 66.70
CA ASP A 1074 44.08 31.94 67.94
C ASP A 1074 42.84 31.26 68.60
N PRO A 1075 42.67 31.26 69.95
CA PRO A 1075 41.76 30.39 70.71
C PRO A 1075 40.47 31.07 71.26
N LEU A 1076 39.67 30.28 72.01
CA LEU A 1076 38.54 30.60 72.91
C LEU A 1076 37.13 30.69 72.26
N SER A 1077 36.03 30.15 72.81
CA SER A 1077 35.74 29.43 74.07
C SER A 1077 34.35 28.77 74.00
N ASP A 1078 34.12 27.88 74.97
CA ASP A 1078 32.95 27.05 75.29
C ASP A 1078 31.57 27.77 75.36
N ASP A 1079 30.47 27.04 75.13
CA ASP A 1079 29.69 26.35 76.21
C ASP A 1079 28.15 26.23 75.96
N VAL A 1080 27.59 25.16 76.57
CA VAL A 1080 26.19 24.89 77.01
C VAL A 1080 25.04 24.54 76.02
N GLY A 1081 24.54 23.29 76.17
CA GLY A 1081 23.17 23.03 76.67
C GLY A 1081 22.08 22.54 75.71
N ILE A 1082 21.67 21.28 75.86
CA ILE A 1082 20.47 20.65 75.28
C ILE A 1082 19.35 20.66 76.35
N PRO A 1083 18.08 20.92 75.99
CA PRO A 1083 16.95 20.36 76.72
C PRO A 1083 16.17 19.35 75.87
N GLU A 1084 15.92 18.18 76.49
CA GLU A 1084 14.97 17.17 76.05
C GLU A 1084 13.52 17.69 76.13
N ILE A 1085 12.69 17.34 75.15
CA ILE A 1085 11.22 17.30 75.34
C ILE A 1085 10.70 16.00 74.74
N SER A 1086 10.06 15.20 75.60
CA SER A 1086 9.30 14.01 75.27
C SER A 1086 7.87 14.39 74.91
N VAL A 1087 7.29 13.76 73.87
CA VAL A 1087 5.84 13.76 73.65
C VAL A 1087 5.38 12.34 73.37
N LYS A 1088 4.44 11.88 74.21
CA LYS A 1088 3.83 10.55 74.21
C LYS A 1088 2.92 10.35 72.99
N ALA A 1089 2.94 9.12 72.49
CA ALA A 1089 1.99 8.60 71.53
C ALA A 1089 0.60 8.40 72.16
N THR A 1090 -0.45 8.70 71.39
CA THR A 1090 -1.78 8.08 71.51
C THR A 1090 -2.26 7.72 70.10
N GLY A 1091 -2.65 6.45 69.93
CA GLY A 1091 -3.33 5.92 68.74
C GLY A 1091 -4.75 6.53 68.61
N THR A 1092 -5.60 6.18 67.66
CA THR A 1092 -5.65 5.13 66.63
C THR A 1092 -6.83 5.52 65.71
N GLU A 1093 -6.98 4.83 64.57
CA GLU A 1093 -8.13 4.89 63.64
C GLU A 1093 -8.17 6.05 62.63
N TYR A 1094 -7.50 5.91 61.48
CA TYR A 1094 -7.96 6.44 60.16
C TYR A 1094 -7.09 5.88 59.01
N SER A 1095 -6.88 4.56 58.97
CA SER A 1095 -6.07 3.89 57.92
C SER A 1095 -6.92 3.10 56.95
N LYS A 1096 -7.76 3.76 56.14
CA LYS A 1096 -8.35 3.17 54.90
C LYS A 1096 -8.64 4.20 53.77
N LYS A 1097 -8.33 5.49 53.95
CA LYS A 1097 -8.57 6.56 52.93
C LYS A 1097 -7.32 7.06 52.19
N LYS A 1098 -6.10 6.59 52.51
CA LYS A 1098 -4.84 7.15 51.97
C LYS A 1098 -4.33 6.52 50.68
N ASP A 1099 -4.66 5.25 50.38
CA ASP A 1099 -4.10 4.57 49.20
C ASP A 1099 -4.73 5.06 47.87
N ASN A 1100 -5.94 5.63 47.92
CA ASN A 1100 -6.61 6.17 46.73
C ASN A 1100 -6.08 7.56 46.31
N PHE A 1101 -5.46 8.30 47.23
CA PHE A 1101 -4.94 9.65 46.97
C PHE A 1101 -3.60 9.63 46.22
N ALA A 1102 -2.71 8.68 46.56
CA ALA A 1102 -1.42 8.54 45.91
C ALA A 1102 -1.56 8.11 44.43
N ASN A 1103 -2.47 7.17 44.14
CA ASN A 1103 -2.72 6.70 42.77
C ASN A 1103 -3.32 7.81 41.88
N LYS A 1104 -4.15 8.69 42.45
CA LYS A 1104 -4.72 9.83 41.73
C LYS A 1104 -3.66 10.86 41.33
N ILE A 1105 -2.75 11.20 42.25
CA ILE A 1105 -1.64 12.12 41.95
C ILE A 1105 -0.72 11.56 40.85
N LEU A 1106 -0.41 10.26 40.89
CA LEU A 1106 0.40 9.62 39.86
C LEU A 1106 -0.30 9.56 38.50
N ALA A 1107 -1.63 9.35 38.48
CA ALA A 1107 -2.44 9.39 37.26
C ALA A 1107 -2.56 10.81 36.66
N GLU A 1108 -2.47 11.85 37.48
CA GLU A 1108 -2.47 13.27 37.09
C GLU A 1108 -1.07 13.80 36.69
N GLY A 1109 -0.09 12.91 36.51
CA GLY A 1109 1.27 13.25 36.10
C GLY A 1109 2.18 13.66 37.25
N GLY A 1110 1.86 13.26 38.48
CA GLY A 1110 2.72 13.42 39.65
C GLY A 1110 3.89 12.42 39.66
N CYS A 1111 4.91 12.73 40.44
CA CYS A 1111 6.16 11.97 40.50
C CYS A 1111 6.20 11.10 41.76
N LYS A 1112 6.75 9.88 41.64
CA LYS A 1112 6.87 8.96 42.77
C LYS A 1112 7.84 9.51 43.82
N ASN A 1113 7.44 9.52 45.09
CA ASN A 1113 8.32 9.93 46.18
C ASN A 1113 9.14 8.72 46.69
N PRO A 1114 10.47 8.69 46.51
CA PRO A 1114 11.31 7.56 46.93
C PRO A 1114 11.35 7.38 48.45
N SER A 1115 11.20 8.47 49.22
CA SER A 1115 11.25 8.48 50.69
C SER A 1115 9.91 8.11 51.32
N ASN A 1116 8.79 8.30 50.63
CA ASN A 1116 7.46 7.87 51.10
C ASN A 1116 6.52 7.56 49.92
N PRO A 1117 6.41 6.28 49.52
CA PRO A 1117 5.57 5.87 48.39
C PRO A 1117 4.09 6.26 48.54
N LYS A 1118 3.62 6.50 49.77
CA LYS A 1118 2.23 6.88 50.07
C LYS A 1118 1.97 8.40 49.94
N LYS A 1119 2.98 9.21 49.64
CA LYS A 1119 2.89 10.67 49.40
C LYS A 1119 3.67 11.07 48.14
N PRO A 1120 3.17 10.77 46.92
CA PRO A 1120 3.77 11.24 45.68
C PRO A 1120 3.69 12.76 45.52
N PHE A 1121 4.61 13.32 44.74
CA PHE A 1121 4.69 14.76 44.46
C PHE A 1121 3.71 15.13 43.35
N ALA A 1122 2.96 16.22 43.52
CA ALA A 1122 2.03 16.69 42.51
C ALA A 1122 2.77 17.21 41.28
N ASN A 1123 2.14 17.10 40.11
CA ASN A 1123 2.66 17.68 38.88
C ASN A 1123 2.83 19.20 39.04
N GLY A 1124 4.00 19.74 38.72
CA GLY A 1124 4.38 21.14 38.90
C GLY A 1124 4.94 21.50 40.28
N SER A 1125 4.96 20.56 41.24
CA SER A 1125 5.48 20.83 42.58
C SER A 1125 7.00 20.92 42.63
N GLU A 1126 7.51 21.87 43.42
CA GLU A 1126 8.92 21.96 43.80
C GLU A 1126 9.09 21.45 45.23
N TYR A 1127 10.11 20.62 45.44
CA TYR A 1127 10.40 20.00 46.73
C TYR A 1127 11.90 19.79 46.95
N HIS A 1128 12.28 19.61 48.20
CA HIS A 1128 13.63 19.20 48.58
C HIS A 1128 13.65 17.71 48.93
N PRO A 1129 14.65 16.94 48.48
CA PRO A 1129 14.79 15.53 48.86
C PRO A 1129 14.84 15.39 50.39
N PHE A 1130 14.11 14.44 50.95
CA PHE A 1130 14.03 14.23 52.40
C PHE A 1130 14.76 12.95 52.81
N ILE A 1131 15.59 13.04 53.86
CA ILE A 1131 16.25 11.89 54.49
C ILE A 1131 15.76 11.87 55.95
N ASP A 1132 15.10 10.78 56.39
CA ASP A 1132 14.43 10.71 57.71
C ASP A 1132 15.32 11.10 58.91
N SER A 1133 16.64 10.89 58.79
CA SER A 1133 17.64 11.23 59.82
C SER A 1133 18.23 12.65 59.73
N LEU A 1134 18.08 13.36 58.61
CA LEU A 1134 18.67 14.69 58.37
C LEU A 1134 17.63 15.79 58.02
N GLY A 1135 16.38 15.41 57.76
CA GLY A 1135 15.33 16.31 57.31
C GLY A 1135 15.40 16.63 55.81
N GLU A 1136 14.81 17.76 55.41
CA GLU A 1136 14.83 18.24 54.03
C GLU A 1136 16.24 18.68 53.61
N TYR A 1137 16.76 18.08 52.54
CA TYR A 1137 18.02 18.43 51.90
C TYR A 1137 17.83 19.66 51.01
N LYS A 1138 17.75 20.84 51.65
CA LYS A 1138 17.51 22.14 51.00
C LYS A 1138 18.51 22.52 49.90
N CYS A 1139 19.59 21.75 49.81
CA CYS A 1139 20.62 21.90 48.83
C CYS A 1139 20.27 21.52 47.40
N VAL A 1140 19.26 20.68 47.24
CA VAL A 1140 18.79 20.21 45.94
C VAL A 1140 17.33 20.57 45.86
N THR A 1141 16.95 21.32 44.83
CA THR A 1141 15.55 21.61 44.54
C THR A 1141 15.14 20.74 43.37
N CYS A 1142 14.16 19.88 43.60
CA CYS A 1142 13.57 19.01 42.59
C CYS A 1142 12.23 19.57 42.16
N LYS A 1143 11.97 19.57 40.86
CA LYS A 1143 10.69 19.94 40.29
C LYS A 1143 10.08 18.72 39.62
N CYS A 1144 8.83 18.41 39.96
CA CYS A 1144 8.06 17.36 39.30
C CYS A 1144 7.33 17.94 38.09
N GLU A 1145 7.52 17.38 36.90
CA GLU A 1145 6.81 17.80 35.70
C GLU A 1145 6.43 16.57 34.86
N LYS A 1146 5.12 16.31 34.75
CA LYS A 1146 4.52 15.19 33.98
C LYS A 1146 5.13 13.81 34.27
N GLY A 1147 5.39 13.52 35.54
CA GLY A 1147 5.93 12.25 36.03
C GLY A 1147 7.46 12.18 36.08
N THR A 1148 8.15 13.21 35.58
CA THR A 1148 9.62 13.30 35.51
C THR A 1148 10.17 14.23 36.60
N GLN A 1149 11.29 13.88 37.22
CA GLN A 1149 11.87 14.61 38.36
C GLN A 1149 13.15 15.34 37.96
N ILE A 1150 13.08 16.65 37.82
CA ILE A 1150 14.23 17.48 37.44
C ILE A 1150 14.81 18.13 38.69
N CYS A 1151 15.97 17.64 39.14
CA CYS A 1151 16.66 18.15 40.34
C CYS A 1151 17.85 19.05 39.99
N LYS A 1152 17.96 20.20 40.63
CA LYS A 1152 19.09 21.13 40.53
C LYS A 1152 19.68 21.41 41.90
N ARG A 1153 21.02 21.35 42.00
CA ARG A 1153 21.74 21.75 43.22
C ARG A 1153 21.88 23.27 43.28
N GLN A 1154 21.65 23.86 44.44
CA GLN A 1154 21.89 25.29 44.65
C GLN A 1154 23.38 25.60 44.48
N VAL A 1155 23.69 26.50 43.54
CA VAL A 1155 25.05 26.94 43.23
C VAL A 1155 25.50 27.96 44.28
N CYS A 1156 26.76 27.84 44.74
CA CYS A 1156 27.32 28.77 45.71
C CYS A 1156 27.68 30.12 45.12
N ASP A 1157 26.72 31.03 45.16
CA ASP A 1157 26.84 32.40 44.69
C ASP A 1157 26.92 33.43 45.85
N MET A 1158 27.24 34.68 45.51
CA MET A 1158 27.41 35.74 46.50
C MET A 1158 26.08 36.07 47.21
N ALA A 1159 24.93 35.87 46.57
CA ALA A 1159 23.62 36.12 47.16
C ALA A 1159 23.30 35.11 48.28
N THR A 1160 23.56 33.82 48.04
CA THR A 1160 23.43 32.75 49.04
C THR A 1160 24.40 32.99 50.20
N CYS A 1161 25.65 33.35 49.90
CA CYS A 1161 26.65 33.68 50.90
C CYS A 1161 26.29 34.91 51.74
N LYS A 1162 25.66 35.92 51.12
CA LYS A 1162 25.19 37.13 51.82
C LYS A 1162 24.08 36.79 52.82
N LYS A 1163 23.09 35.97 52.44
CA LYS A 1163 22.07 35.46 53.37
C LYS A 1163 22.70 34.71 54.55
N MET A 1164 23.69 33.84 54.29
CA MET A 1164 24.40 33.10 55.34
C MET A 1164 25.18 34.03 56.28
N PHE A 1165 25.82 35.09 55.75
CA PHE A 1165 26.49 36.10 56.57
C PHE A 1165 25.51 36.96 57.38
N ASP A 1166 24.34 37.28 56.82
CA ASP A 1166 23.32 38.10 57.48
C ASP A 1166 22.66 37.34 58.65
N ILE A 1167 22.40 36.04 58.50
CA ILE A 1167 21.91 35.17 59.59
C ILE A 1167 22.96 35.07 60.71
N LYS A 1168 24.24 34.91 60.34
CA LYS A 1168 25.33 34.90 61.32
C LYS A 1168 25.51 36.25 62.02
N LYS A 1169 25.26 37.36 61.32
CA LYS A 1169 25.29 38.72 61.88
C LYS A 1169 24.15 38.95 62.87
N LYS A 1170 23.03 38.23 62.73
CA LYS A 1170 21.90 38.19 63.68
C LYS A 1170 22.10 37.23 64.87
N LYS A 1171 23.25 36.55 64.98
CA LYS A 1171 23.56 35.53 66.02
C LYS A 1171 22.61 34.31 66.06
N GLU A 1172 21.88 34.04 64.98
CA GLU A 1172 21.05 32.83 64.88
C GLU A 1172 21.94 31.59 64.57
N LYS A 1173 21.59 30.42 65.12
CA LYS A 1173 22.29 29.15 64.82
C LYS A 1173 22.07 28.82 63.34
N VAL A 1174 23.13 28.91 62.53
CA VAL A 1174 23.10 28.48 61.13
C VAL A 1174 23.12 26.95 61.11
N ASN A 1175 22.02 26.31 60.74
CA ASN A 1175 22.00 24.88 60.53
C ASN A 1175 22.75 24.58 59.22
N ASN A 1176 23.82 23.76 59.27
CA ASN A 1176 24.66 23.49 58.10
C ASN A 1176 23.92 22.71 56.99
N SER A 1177 22.72 22.20 57.26
CA SER A 1177 21.79 21.60 56.30
C SER A 1177 21.01 22.63 55.46
N ASP A 1178 20.93 23.89 55.89
CA ASP A 1178 20.13 24.93 55.21
C ASP A 1178 20.85 25.61 54.05
N PHE A 1179 22.17 25.42 53.90
CA PHE A 1179 22.99 26.07 52.88
C PHE A 1179 23.98 25.09 52.24
N CYS A 1180 24.11 25.12 50.91
CA CYS A 1180 25.12 24.30 50.20
C CYS A 1180 26.54 24.80 50.28
N CYS A 1181 26.73 25.99 50.84
CA CYS A 1181 28.00 26.68 50.86
C CYS A 1181 28.59 26.61 52.25
N SER A 1182 29.85 26.22 52.35
CA SER A 1182 30.55 26.36 53.61
C SER A 1182 30.86 27.83 53.87
N LEU A 1183 30.92 28.20 55.15
CA LEU A 1183 31.32 29.54 55.58
C LEU A 1183 32.69 29.94 55.01
N LYS A 1184 33.56 28.95 54.78
CA LYS A 1184 34.88 29.12 54.17
C LYS A 1184 34.81 29.40 52.67
N GLN A 1185 33.92 28.74 51.93
CA GLN A 1185 33.64 29.04 50.51
C GLN A 1185 33.08 30.45 50.34
N CYS A 1186 32.14 30.85 51.21
CA CYS A 1186 31.57 32.20 51.20
C CYS A 1186 32.58 33.28 51.57
N ARG A 1187 33.48 33.00 52.52
CA ARG A 1187 34.60 33.91 52.84
C ARG A 1187 35.56 34.05 51.67
N LYS A 1188 35.91 32.96 50.97
CA LYS A 1188 36.75 32.99 49.75
C LYS A 1188 36.12 33.82 48.62
N LEU A 1189 34.82 33.66 48.36
CA LEU A 1189 34.08 34.46 47.37
C LEU A 1189 34.11 35.96 47.71
N ARG A 1190 33.92 36.31 48.98
CA ARG A 1190 34.01 37.69 49.49
C ARG A 1190 35.42 38.29 49.34
N HIS A 1191 36.48 37.50 49.56
CA HIS A 1191 37.86 37.93 49.34
C HIS A 1191 38.21 38.11 47.86
N LYS A 1192 37.75 37.21 46.97
CA LYS A 1192 37.91 37.35 45.51
C LYS A 1192 37.24 38.62 44.97
N LYS A 1193 36.04 38.96 45.48
CA LYS A 1193 35.35 40.21 45.10
C LYS A 1193 36.10 41.46 45.57
N LYS A 1194 36.71 41.43 46.78
CA LYS A 1194 37.54 42.54 47.27
C LYS A 1194 38.80 42.74 46.44
N GLN A 1195 39.44 41.66 45.95
CA GLN A 1195 40.60 41.75 45.06
C GLN A 1195 40.22 42.33 43.68
N ASN A 1196 39.08 41.94 43.11
CA ASN A 1196 38.59 42.46 41.81
C ASN A 1196 38.02 43.89 41.87
N THR A 1197 37.82 44.47 43.06
CA THR A 1197 37.43 45.89 43.23
C THR A 1197 38.61 46.82 43.50
N THR A 1198 39.83 46.27 43.61
CA THR A 1198 41.09 47.01 43.76
C THR A 1198 42.08 46.70 42.63
N SER A 1199 41.57 46.22 41.49
CA SER A 1199 42.27 46.09 40.22
C SER A 1199 41.61 46.97 39.16
#